data_AF-A0A1M5LL04-F1
#
_entry.id   AF-A0A1M5LL04-F1
#
_cell.length_a   1.000
_cell.length_b   1.000
_cell.length_c   1.000
_cell.angle_alpha   90.00
_cell.angle_beta   90.00
_cell.angle_gamma   90.00
#
_symmetry.space_group_name_H-M   'P 1'
#
loop_
_entity.id
_entity.type
_entity.pdbx_description
1 polymer ?
#
loop_
_entity_poly.entity_id
_entity_poly.type
_entity_poly.pdbx_seq_one_letter_code
_entity_poly.pdbx_strand_id
1 'polypeptide(L)'
;MIKTWILYIVLLSLFPVLIFSQQQPSLLASKKDSLIPGMSTSISFALENTSAENKMYDLSVSASSPFLSPILEKAEFKIAAHEKTVFIVPIRIAAEAAQGVYSIILQGKDRDNGTKFTQTLKVIISGNRKLTLTPLNSPEFIRAGETIHASFLLKNSGNVTEKLVLESKNAVVDHEASITLAPNESKVINISKATLAELGQNEFQNLNLSAYSQDNPKENQIAYVTVKIISVKPVENDIYHRLPVSASLAFIGMKNMGIYDNGFQGEIYGKGTLDKENKNQIEFHAVTANPVEFSSFTQYEEYFINYKRNNFFVHLGDKTYSASYLTEFARYGRGAEIRYDFKKFSVGGFYNRPRFFRDIKDEFNVYSTYKVGKESEITAGYLHKTPERGEMNFGNIRLDSEAHLPYTAGKFKISKNIVLSGEASYSKTELLEGTAYMAQAQATFDRFNGNLMYMRASPKFAGYFTNTSTFNGNLQYKLSKKISVFGNYIRDAKNFQRDTLFYAAPYRDFLQYGIQYKYIKNGMLTLYNGFQKYQDRLEPKQFDYYEKYFKVSIDQQIGMFQVNLQGQFGKTNNYLSGFNGNSSFYTTNISFEKFKTSFNIYASYAITSRYQMQNDKQLYYGARLFSRFSDKTSLSIFYQNNYMPEEYFRDRNLFEVLFHQQLFPGSELDLSGRYSLQRGELGNKDFIFSLRYTLRLNMPVQKIAEYTSLSGNISNLGVKKTEGIRLMMGNHLSVTDKDGNYVFKNIVPGEYFLEIDRSTADINDITNVSFPAHLNLINKENTFNFGLTEASTIKGNIELSEHDDKGQPSFIQYQTITDKKKKQSIIVEVTNGEQTYRKAVLIGENFDFTYLRPGDWKIKLYRNGLDKRYKIATDSFQYNIKPAETQNVSIHIVKQQSEIKYQQEMIKVGYNEIKKKK
;
A
#
# COMPACT_ATOMS: atom_id res chain seq x y z
N MET A 1 28.91 -25.57 -21.46
CA MET A 1 29.14 -25.37 -22.91
C MET A 1 29.27 -26.66 -23.71
N ILE A 2 29.75 -27.79 -23.14
CA ILE A 2 29.84 -29.07 -23.87
C ILE A 2 28.46 -29.73 -24.14
N LYS A 3 27.46 -29.53 -23.27
CA LYS A 3 26.09 -30.05 -23.49
C LYS A 3 25.34 -29.42 -24.67
N THR A 4 25.63 -28.17 -25.01
CA THR A 4 24.99 -27.49 -26.16
C THR A 4 25.55 -27.99 -27.48
N TRP A 5 26.85 -28.31 -27.54
CA TRP A 5 27.48 -28.86 -28.74
C TRP A 5 27.06 -30.30 -29.04
N ILE A 6 26.86 -31.13 -28.02
CA ILE A 6 26.34 -32.49 -28.20
C ILE A 6 24.90 -32.48 -28.73
N LEU A 7 24.07 -31.49 -28.35
CA LEU A 7 22.72 -31.35 -28.87
C LEU A 7 22.71 -30.98 -30.36
N TYR A 8 23.62 -30.11 -30.81
CA TYR A 8 23.77 -29.77 -32.23
C TYR A 8 24.32 -30.94 -33.06
N ILE A 9 25.29 -31.69 -32.53
CA ILE A 9 25.86 -32.86 -33.21
C ILE A 9 24.81 -33.97 -33.35
N VAL A 10 23.98 -34.21 -32.32
CA VAL A 10 22.90 -35.20 -32.36
C VAL A 10 21.74 -34.76 -33.26
N LEU A 11 21.45 -33.45 -33.38
CA LEU A 11 20.44 -32.95 -34.32
C LEU A 11 20.92 -32.99 -35.79
N LEU A 12 22.22 -32.81 -36.03
CA LEU A 12 22.81 -32.89 -37.38
C LEU A 12 23.12 -34.33 -37.83
N SER A 13 23.30 -35.28 -36.91
CA SER A 13 23.62 -36.68 -37.25
C SER A 13 22.41 -37.59 -37.44
N LEU A 14 21.21 -37.21 -36.98
CA LEU A 14 20.00 -38.04 -37.02
C LEU A 14 19.03 -37.73 -38.17
N PHE A 15 19.35 -36.78 -39.06
CA PHE A 15 18.59 -36.56 -40.29
C PHE A 15 19.53 -36.33 -41.49
N PRO A 16 19.82 -37.37 -42.30
CA PRO A 16 20.44 -37.19 -43.60
C PRO A 16 19.38 -36.62 -44.55
N VAL A 17 19.22 -35.30 -44.58
CA VAL A 17 18.40 -34.67 -45.63
C VAL A 17 19.25 -34.54 -46.88
N LEU A 18 19.15 -35.60 -47.66
CA LEU A 18 19.53 -35.74 -49.05
C LEU A 18 19.32 -34.44 -49.82
N ILE A 19 20.40 -33.94 -50.42
CA ILE A 19 20.35 -32.98 -51.53
C ILE A 19 19.76 -33.73 -52.72
N PHE A 20 18.44 -33.87 -52.72
CA PHE A 20 17.71 -34.18 -53.92
C PHE A 20 17.57 -32.88 -54.70
N SER A 21 18.29 -32.81 -55.81
CA SER A 21 17.86 -32.06 -56.99
C SER A 21 16.49 -32.62 -57.42
N GLN A 22 15.42 -32.18 -56.74
CA GLN A 22 14.06 -32.35 -57.23
C GLN A 22 13.84 -31.27 -58.28
N GLN A 23 13.76 -31.70 -59.54
CA GLN A 23 12.95 -31.00 -60.54
C GLN A 23 11.56 -30.79 -59.94
N GLN A 24 11.29 -29.59 -59.45
CA GLN A 24 9.93 -29.17 -59.15
C GLN A 24 9.19 -29.05 -60.49
N PRO A 25 8.07 -29.76 -60.67
CA PRO A 25 7.23 -29.55 -61.83
C PRO A 25 6.68 -28.12 -61.77
N SER A 26 6.66 -27.49 -62.93
CA SER A 26 6.07 -26.18 -63.20
C SER A 26 4.66 -26.05 -62.59
N LEU A 27 4.56 -25.51 -61.38
CA LEU A 27 3.31 -25.10 -60.76
C LEU A 27 3.61 -23.80 -59.99
N LEU A 28 3.24 -22.68 -60.61
CA LEU A 28 3.22 -21.34 -60.04
C LEU A 28 2.32 -21.34 -58.79
N ALA A 29 2.89 -21.70 -57.65
CA ALA A 29 2.19 -21.76 -56.38
C ALA A 29 1.90 -20.34 -55.90
N SER A 30 0.63 -19.93 -55.92
CA SER A 30 0.15 -18.74 -55.22
C SER A 30 0.30 -18.96 -53.71
N LYS A 31 1.32 -18.35 -53.12
CA LYS A 31 1.44 -18.28 -51.67
C LYS A 31 0.27 -17.45 -51.15
N LYS A 32 -0.66 -18.08 -50.41
CA LYS A 32 -1.76 -17.39 -49.72
C LYS A 32 -1.20 -16.63 -48.52
N ASP A 33 -0.49 -15.55 -48.78
CA ASP A 33 0.08 -14.69 -47.74
C ASP A 33 -1.04 -13.85 -47.12
N SER A 34 -1.09 -13.86 -45.78
CA SER A 34 -1.99 -13.01 -44.98
C SER A 34 -1.52 -11.56 -45.10
N LEU A 35 -2.34 -10.69 -45.66
CA LEU A 35 -1.99 -9.31 -45.97
C LEU A 35 -2.33 -8.39 -44.78
N ILE A 36 -1.57 -7.31 -44.60
CA ILE A 36 -1.75 -6.34 -43.52
C ILE A 36 -2.47 -5.11 -44.09
N PRO A 37 -3.54 -4.61 -43.45
CA PRO A 37 -4.23 -3.39 -43.87
C PRO A 37 -3.31 -2.16 -43.81
N GLY A 38 -3.55 -1.16 -44.66
CA GLY A 38 -2.77 0.09 -44.70
C GLY A 38 -1.43 0.01 -45.43
N MET A 39 -1.10 -1.13 -46.05
CA MET A 39 0.09 -1.32 -46.87
C MET A 39 -0.26 -1.53 -48.35
N SER A 40 0.72 -1.25 -49.23
CA SER A 40 0.69 -1.70 -50.62
C SER A 40 1.48 -2.99 -50.76
N THR A 41 0.92 -3.96 -51.47
CA THR A 41 1.55 -5.26 -51.72
C THR A 41 1.29 -5.69 -53.16
N SER A 42 1.96 -6.72 -53.63
CA SER A 42 1.81 -7.22 -55.00
C SER A 42 1.29 -8.65 -55.00
N ILE A 43 0.33 -8.94 -55.86
CA ILE A 43 -0.21 -10.28 -56.09
C ILE A 43 0.14 -10.74 -57.50
N SER A 44 0.38 -12.04 -57.65
CA SER A 44 0.88 -12.62 -58.90
C SER A 44 -0.18 -13.51 -59.55
N PHE A 45 -0.51 -13.24 -60.81
CA PHE A 45 -1.33 -14.08 -61.66
C PHE A 45 -0.45 -14.86 -62.64
N ALA A 46 -0.62 -16.18 -62.68
CA ALA A 46 0.05 -17.04 -63.64
C ALA A 46 -0.72 -16.99 -64.97
N LEU A 47 -0.06 -16.49 -66.02
CA LEU A 47 -0.62 -16.43 -67.37
C LEU A 47 0.16 -17.36 -68.29
N GLU A 48 -0.54 -18.06 -69.16
CA GLU A 48 0.05 -19.00 -70.11
C GLU A 48 -0.52 -18.75 -71.49
N ASN A 49 0.37 -18.56 -72.48
CA ASN A 49 0.00 -18.56 -73.88
C ASN A 49 0.25 -19.94 -74.47
N THR A 50 -0.80 -20.73 -74.67
CA THR A 50 -0.70 -22.08 -75.26
C THR A 50 -0.58 -22.09 -76.78
N SER A 51 -0.63 -20.93 -77.44
CA SER A 51 -0.59 -20.81 -78.91
C SER A 51 0.83 -20.63 -79.45
N ALA A 52 1.00 -20.95 -80.74
CA ALA A 52 2.26 -20.83 -81.48
C ALA A 52 2.60 -19.38 -81.91
N GLU A 53 1.71 -18.42 -81.65
CA GLU A 53 1.90 -17.01 -81.96
C GLU A 53 2.03 -16.17 -80.69
N ASN A 54 2.76 -15.05 -80.78
CA ASN A 54 2.86 -14.10 -79.67
C ASN A 54 1.52 -13.40 -79.49
N LYS A 55 0.97 -13.42 -78.28
CA LYS A 55 -0.32 -12.80 -77.99
C LYS A 55 -0.16 -11.51 -77.21
N MET A 56 -0.99 -10.52 -77.55
CA MET A 56 -1.12 -9.27 -76.81
C MET A 56 -2.48 -9.23 -76.12
N TYR A 57 -2.46 -9.09 -74.79
CA TYR A 57 -3.67 -9.04 -73.98
C TYR A 57 -3.88 -7.64 -73.40
N ASP A 58 -5.10 -7.12 -73.55
CA ASP A 58 -5.61 -6.00 -72.78
C ASP A 58 -6.13 -6.54 -71.44
N LEU A 59 -5.35 -6.33 -70.39
CA LEU A 59 -5.67 -6.77 -69.04
C LEU A 59 -6.43 -5.67 -68.29
N SER A 60 -7.44 -6.06 -67.53
CA SER A 60 -8.16 -5.21 -66.59
C SER A 60 -8.28 -5.90 -65.23
N VAL A 61 -8.07 -5.15 -64.15
CA VAL A 61 -8.07 -5.68 -62.79
C VAL A 61 -9.12 -4.98 -61.95
N SER A 62 -9.94 -5.77 -61.25
CA SER A 62 -10.91 -5.25 -60.27
C SER A 62 -10.84 -6.03 -58.97
N ALA A 63 -11.32 -5.43 -57.88
CA ALA A 63 -11.38 -6.04 -56.57
C ALA A 63 -12.83 -6.20 -56.10
N SER A 64 -13.08 -7.22 -55.27
CA SER A 64 -14.37 -7.47 -54.64
C SER A 64 -14.83 -6.39 -53.64
N SER A 65 -13.95 -5.44 -53.27
CA SER A 65 -14.23 -4.38 -52.29
C SER A 65 -13.52 -3.09 -52.68
N PRO A 66 -14.14 -1.91 -52.47
CA PRO A 66 -13.50 -0.62 -52.71
C PRO A 66 -12.31 -0.35 -51.77
N PHE A 67 -12.16 -1.11 -50.68
CA PHE A 67 -11.03 -1.01 -49.75
C PHE A 67 -9.74 -1.67 -50.27
N LEU A 68 -9.82 -2.40 -51.38
CA LEU A 68 -8.67 -2.93 -52.11
C LEU A 68 -8.66 -2.28 -53.49
N SER A 69 -7.71 -1.38 -53.74
CA SER A 69 -7.58 -0.70 -55.04
C SER A 69 -6.36 -1.25 -55.79
N PRO A 70 -6.53 -1.92 -56.93
CA PRO A 70 -5.43 -2.21 -57.85
C PRO A 70 -4.79 -0.89 -58.30
N ILE A 71 -3.47 -0.80 -58.22
CA ILE A 71 -2.74 0.40 -58.67
C ILE A 71 -2.62 0.40 -60.21
N LEU A 72 -2.57 -0.79 -60.82
CA LEU A 72 -2.66 -1.01 -62.26
C LEU A 72 -4.03 -1.61 -62.59
N GLU A 73 -5.01 -0.76 -62.94
CA GLU A 73 -6.35 -1.18 -63.33
C GLU A 73 -6.42 -1.70 -64.77
N LYS A 74 -5.56 -1.19 -65.66
CA LYS A 74 -5.45 -1.63 -67.05
C LYS A 74 -3.99 -1.72 -67.47
N ALA A 75 -3.64 -2.76 -68.22
CA ALA A 75 -2.29 -2.95 -68.74
C ALA A 75 -2.32 -3.73 -70.05
N GLU A 76 -1.42 -3.41 -70.96
CA GLU A 76 -1.14 -4.25 -72.13
C GLU A 76 0.00 -5.21 -71.76
N PHE A 77 -0.18 -6.51 -72.02
CA PHE A 77 0.81 -7.52 -71.67
C PHE A 77 1.03 -8.51 -72.81
N LYS A 78 2.28 -8.59 -73.27
CA LYS A 78 2.69 -9.49 -74.35
C LYS A 78 3.20 -10.79 -73.75
N ILE A 79 2.68 -11.91 -74.24
CA ILE A 79 3.13 -13.24 -73.85
C ILE A 79 3.63 -13.95 -75.10
N ALA A 80 4.88 -14.39 -75.11
CA ALA A 80 5.43 -15.08 -76.26
C ALA A 80 4.75 -16.43 -76.51
N ALA A 81 4.88 -16.96 -77.72
CA ALA A 81 4.35 -18.28 -78.06
C ALA A 81 4.85 -19.35 -77.07
N HIS A 82 3.93 -20.20 -76.57
CA HIS A 82 4.21 -21.26 -75.59
C HIS A 82 4.85 -20.80 -74.26
N GLU A 83 4.81 -19.51 -73.93
CA GLU A 83 5.39 -18.98 -72.70
C GLU A 83 4.42 -19.05 -71.51
N LYS A 84 4.95 -19.47 -70.35
CA LYS A 84 4.32 -19.31 -69.03
C LYS A 84 4.99 -18.15 -68.31
N THR A 85 4.23 -17.12 -67.99
CA THR A 85 4.75 -15.89 -67.38
C THR A 85 3.85 -15.44 -66.22
N VAL A 86 4.33 -14.48 -65.43
CA VAL A 86 3.63 -13.99 -64.25
C VAL A 86 3.31 -12.53 -64.41
N PHE A 87 2.02 -12.20 -64.32
CA PHE A 87 1.57 -10.82 -64.27
C PHE A 87 1.41 -10.39 -62.82
N ILE A 88 2.18 -9.38 -62.41
CA ILE A 88 2.18 -8.87 -61.04
C ILE A 88 1.27 -7.65 -60.96
N VAL A 89 0.25 -7.73 -60.11
CA VAL A 89 -0.67 -6.63 -59.82
C VAL A 89 -0.31 -6.03 -58.45
N PRO A 90 0.23 -4.80 -58.40
CA PRO A 90 0.33 -4.06 -57.16
C PRO A 90 -1.07 -3.61 -56.71
N ILE A 91 -1.43 -3.93 -55.47
CA ILE A 91 -2.69 -3.55 -54.82
C ILE A 91 -2.40 -2.68 -53.60
N ARG A 92 -3.22 -1.66 -53.38
CA ARG A 92 -3.23 -0.86 -52.16
C ARG A 92 -4.40 -1.29 -51.29
N ILE A 93 -4.12 -1.60 -50.03
CA ILE A 93 -5.13 -2.03 -49.05
C ILE A 93 -5.38 -0.86 -48.10
N ALA A 94 -6.62 -0.39 -48.03
CA ALA A 94 -7.02 0.67 -47.10
C ALA A 94 -6.77 0.22 -45.64
N ALA A 95 -6.52 1.18 -44.73
CA ALA A 95 -6.29 0.86 -43.32
C ALA A 95 -7.56 0.33 -42.64
N GLU A 96 -8.73 0.72 -43.15
CA GLU A 96 -10.06 0.37 -42.69
C GLU A 96 -10.57 -0.95 -43.27
N ALA A 97 -9.79 -1.61 -44.14
CA ALA A 97 -10.17 -2.89 -44.73
C ALA A 97 -10.36 -3.95 -43.63
N ALA A 98 -11.61 -4.38 -43.42
CA ALA A 98 -11.96 -5.32 -42.37
C ALA A 98 -11.21 -6.66 -42.52
N GLN A 99 -11.00 -7.35 -41.40
CA GLN A 99 -10.47 -8.71 -41.43
C GLN A 99 -11.41 -9.63 -42.22
N GLY A 100 -10.88 -10.36 -43.20
CA GLY A 100 -11.71 -11.24 -44.04
C GLY A 100 -11.03 -11.73 -45.30
N VAL A 101 -11.77 -12.48 -46.10
CA VAL A 101 -11.33 -12.99 -47.41
C VAL A 101 -11.89 -12.09 -48.51
N TYR A 102 -11.01 -11.55 -49.33
CA TYR A 102 -11.34 -10.72 -50.48
C TYR A 102 -10.85 -11.41 -51.75
N SER A 103 -11.44 -11.05 -52.88
CA SER A 103 -11.05 -11.54 -54.20
C SER A 103 -10.53 -10.41 -55.08
N ILE A 104 -9.44 -10.65 -55.81
CA ILE A 104 -8.96 -9.82 -56.92
C ILE A 104 -9.21 -10.57 -58.22
N ILE A 105 -9.80 -9.89 -59.19
CA ILE A 105 -10.28 -10.44 -60.44
C ILE A 105 -9.49 -9.81 -61.57
N LEU A 106 -8.73 -10.62 -62.31
CA LEU A 106 -8.02 -10.25 -63.52
C LEU A 106 -8.85 -10.70 -64.73
N GLN A 107 -9.21 -9.78 -65.61
CA GLN A 107 -9.90 -10.04 -66.87
C GLN A 107 -8.97 -9.65 -68.02
N GLY A 108 -8.61 -10.61 -68.88
CA GLY A 108 -7.80 -10.35 -70.07
C GLY A 108 -8.61 -10.52 -71.35
N LYS A 109 -8.40 -9.63 -72.32
CA LYS A 109 -8.96 -9.73 -73.67
C LYS A 109 -7.83 -9.79 -74.69
N ASP A 110 -7.79 -10.85 -75.48
CA ASP A 110 -6.87 -11.03 -76.60
C ASP A 110 -7.20 -10.00 -77.71
N ARG A 111 -6.19 -9.24 -78.16
CA ARG A 111 -6.38 -8.16 -79.13
C ARG A 111 -6.60 -8.65 -80.56
N ASP A 112 -6.12 -9.85 -80.89
CA ASP A 112 -6.11 -10.35 -82.26
C ASP A 112 -7.40 -11.11 -82.61
N ASN A 113 -7.96 -11.86 -81.65
CA ASN A 113 -9.18 -12.66 -81.85
C ASN A 113 -10.35 -12.29 -80.91
N GLY A 114 -10.14 -11.39 -79.95
CA GLY A 114 -11.17 -10.93 -79.02
C GLY A 114 -11.54 -11.89 -77.89
N THR A 115 -10.85 -13.03 -77.75
CA THR A 115 -11.12 -14.03 -76.69
C THR A 115 -10.86 -13.44 -75.30
N LYS A 116 -11.74 -13.75 -74.34
CA LYS A 116 -11.66 -13.23 -72.97
C LYS A 116 -11.38 -14.35 -71.98
N PHE A 117 -10.57 -14.07 -70.96
CA PHE A 117 -10.40 -14.94 -69.81
C PHE A 117 -10.59 -14.17 -68.52
N THR A 118 -10.89 -14.88 -67.44
CA THR A 118 -11.01 -14.30 -66.09
C THR A 118 -10.32 -15.22 -65.09
N GLN A 119 -9.40 -14.67 -64.31
CA GLN A 119 -8.76 -15.35 -63.19
C GLN A 119 -9.13 -14.62 -61.89
N THR A 120 -9.47 -15.38 -60.84
CA THR A 120 -9.80 -14.83 -59.53
C THR A 120 -8.87 -15.38 -58.48
N LEU A 121 -8.24 -14.50 -57.71
CA LEU A 121 -7.33 -14.85 -56.62
C LEU A 121 -7.91 -14.38 -55.29
N LYS A 122 -7.98 -15.28 -54.30
CA LYS A 122 -8.44 -14.97 -52.94
C LYS A 122 -7.27 -14.47 -52.09
N VAL A 123 -7.41 -13.30 -51.51
CA VAL A 123 -6.48 -12.69 -50.54
C VAL A 123 -7.13 -12.63 -49.16
N ILE A 124 -6.34 -12.80 -48.10
CA ILE A 124 -6.83 -12.76 -46.72
C ILE A 124 -6.25 -11.51 -46.06
N ILE A 125 -7.11 -10.63 -45.54
CA ILE A 125 -6.68 -9.48 -44.73
C ILE A 125 -6.64 -9.91 -43.27
N SER A 126 -5.48 -9.73 -42.64
CA SER A 126 -5.24 -10.05 -41.23
C SER A 126 -5.91 -9.05 -40.30
N GLY A 127 -6.42 -9.51 -39.15
CA GLY A 127 -6.91 -8.63 -38.11
C GLY A 127 -5.77 -7.93 -37.38
N ASN A 128 -5.88 -6.61 -37.23
CA ASN A 128 -5.00 -5.73 -36.48
C ASN A 128 -5.85 -4.97 -35.45
N ARG A 129 -5.65 -5.29 -34.17
CA ARG A 129 -6.40 -4.71 -33.05
C ARG A 129 -5.59 -3.57 -32.46
N LYS A 130 -6.18 -2.38 -32.36
CA LYS A 130 -5.51 -1.20 -31.78
C LYS A 130 -6.52 -0.27 -31.14
N LEU A 131 -6.72 -0.42 -29.83
CA LEU A 131 -7.59 0.45 -29.04
C LEU A 131 -6.77 1.56 -28.39
N THR A 132 -7.31 2.77 -28.38
CA THR A 132 -6.71 3.92 -27.69
C THR A 132 -7.75 4.56 -26.79
N LEU A 133 -7.40 4.75 -25.52
CA LEU A 133 -8.22 5.43 -24.53
C LEU A 133 -7.45 6.66 -24.03
N THR A 134 -8.04 7.85 -24.17
CA THR A 134 -7.39 9.12 -23.82
C THR A 134 -8.33 9.99 -23.00
N PRO A 135 -7.85 10.69 -21.96
CA PRO A 135 -8.66 11.66 -21.23
C PRO A 135 -8.98 12.85 -22.15
N LEU A 136 -10.24 13.28 -22.17
CA LEU A 136 -10.72 14.37 -23.00
C LEU A 136 -10.97 15.64 -22.18
N ASN A 137 -11.76 15.53 -21.12
CA ASN A 137 -12.09 16.65 -20.26
C ASN A 137 -12.23 16.17 -18.81
N SER A 138 -11.69 16.93 -17.87
CA SER A 138 -11.87 16.72 -16.43
C SER A 138 -11.65 18.04 -15.69
N PRO A 139 -12.45 18.36 -14.66
CA PRO A 139 -12.19 19.52 -13.83
C PRO A 139 -10.89 19.34 -13.06
N GLU A 140 -10.07 20.39 -12.98
CA GLU A 140 -8.85 20.36 -12.15
C GLU A 140 -9.18 20.40 -10.66
N PHE A 141 -10.26 21.12 -10.30
CA PHE A 141 -10.73 21.29 -8.93
C PHE A 141 -12.25 21.14 -8.83
N ILE A 142 -12.71 20.66 -7.68
CA ILE A 142 -14.14 20.58 -7.37
C ILE A 142 -14.40 20.94 -5.91
N ARG A 143 -15.57 21.48 -5.60
CA ARG A 143 -15.98 21.75 -4.21
C ARG A 143 -16.44 20.44 -3.54
N ALA A 144 -16.04 20.24 -2.29
CA ALA A 144 -16.52 19.10 -1.49
C ALA A 144 -18.06 19.10 -1.40
N GLY A 145 -18.68 17.95 -1.74
CA GLY A 145 -20.12 17.77 -1.84
C GLY A 145 -20.67 17.78 -3.27
N GLU A 146 -19.88 18.23 -4.26
CA GLU A 146 -20.25 18.18 -5.69
C GLU A 146 -19.82 16.86 -6.35
N THR A 147 -20.27 16.63 -7.58
CA THR A 147 -19.98 15.43 -8.37
C THR A 147 -18.90 15.71 -9.40
N ILE A 148 -17.83 14.92 -9.37
CA ILE A 148 -16.79 14.96 -10.40
C ILE A 148 -17.34 14.35 -11.67
N HIS A 149 -17.29 15.09 -12.78
CA HIS A 149 -17.60 14.59 -14.12
C HIS A 149 -16.33 14.60 -14.97
N ALA A 150 -15.99 13.45 -15.58
CA ALA A 150 -14.85 13.32 -16.47
C ALA A 150 -15.23 12.56 -17.73
N SER A 151 -14.63 12.96 -18.85
CA SER A 151 -14.89 12.41 -20.18
C SER A 151 -13.61 11.83 -20.78
N PHE A 152 -13.74 10.68 -21.42
CA PHE A 152 -12.64 9.96 -22.08
C PHE A 152 -13.00 9.68 -23.53
N LEU A 153 -12.05 9.85 -24.44
CA LEU A 153 -12.18 9.45 -25.84
C LEU A 153 -11.64 8.03 -26.00
N LEU A 154 -12.52 7.12 -26.35
CA LEU A 154 -12.20 5.74 -26.72
C LEU A 154 -12.29 5.59 -28.24
N LYS A 155 -11.20 5.17 -28.87
CA LYS A 155 -11.11 5.03 -30.33
C LYS A 155 -10.60 3.64 -30.71
N ASN A 156 -11.26 3.03 -31.69
CA ASN A 156 -10.78 1.82 -32.36
C ASN A 156 -9.94 2.21 -33.57
N SER A 157 -8.61 2.20 -33.42
CA SER A 157 -7.65 2.43 -34.52
C SER A 157 -7.24 1.14 -35.23
N GLY A 158 -7.90 0.01 -34.94
CA GLY A 158 -7.72 -1.26 -35.63
C GLY A 158 -8.67 -1.44 -36.81
N ASN A 159 -8.55 -2.57 -37.50
CA ASN A 159 -9.45 -2.96 -38.61
C ASN A 159 -10.43 -4.09 -38.23
N VAL A 160 -10.58 -4.38 -36.93
CA VAL A 160 -11.50 -5.38 -36.39
C VAL A 160 -12.55 -4.67 -35.55
N THR A 161 -13.82 -5.03 -35.73
CA THR A 161 -14.90 -4.57 -34.85
C THR A 161 -14.73 -5.20 -33.47
N GLU A 162 -14.64 -4.38 -32.43
CA GLU A 162 -14.38 -4.83 -31.05
C GLU A 162 -15.61 -4.65 -30.17
N LYS A 163 -15.94 -5.68 -29.37
CA LYS A 163 -16.93 -5.62 -28.30
C LYS A 163 -16.22 -5.39 -26.97
N LEU A 164 -16.35 -4.19 -26.44
CA LEU A 164 -15.59 -3.69 -25.30
C LEU A 164 -16.46 -3.65 -24.05
N VAL A 165 -15.87 -4.04 -22.92
CA VAL A 165 -16.43 -3.85 -21.59
C VAL A 165 -15.77 -2.64 -20.94
N LEU A 166 -16.59 -1.76 -20.35
CA LEU A 166 -16.15 -0.56 -19.66
C LEU A 166 -16.22 -0.77 -18.15
N GLU A 167 -15.13 -0.50 -17.44
CA GLU A 167 -15.06 -0.65 -15.99
C GLU A 167 -14.30 0.52 -15.34
N SER A 168 -14.82 1.01 -14.23
CA SER A 168 -14.11 1.92 -13.33
C SER A 168 -14.08 1.33 -11.92
N LYS A 169 -12.96 1.48 -11.23
CA LYS A 169 -12.82 0.97 -9.85
C LYS A 169 -13.36 1.92 -8.81
N ASN A 170 -13.49 3.20 -9.16
CA ASN A 170 -13.70 4.28 -8.20
C ASN A 170 -14.63 5.38 -8.71
N ALA A 171 -15.28 5.17 -9.85
CA ALA A 171 -16.30 6.03 -10.43
C ALA A 171 -17.46 5.18 -10.99
N VAL A 172 -18.59 5.82 -11.26
CA VAL A 172 -19.69 5.23 -12.03
C VAL A 172 -19.48 5.56 -13.51
N VAL A 173 -19.67 4.57 -14.39
CA VAL A 173 -19.62 4.78 -15.84
C VAL A 173 -21.04 5.12 -16.30
N ASP A 174 -21.24 6.27 -16.94
CA ASP A 174 -22.57 6.78 -17.31
C ASP A 174 -23.12 6.12 -18.60
N HIS A 175 -22.53 5.00 -19.04
CA HIS A 175 -22.89 4.24 -20.23
C HIS A 175 -23.21 2.78 -19.90
N GLU A 176 -23.79 2.06 -20.86
CA GLU A 176 -23.95 0.60 -20.77
C GLU A 176 -22.59 -0.09 -20.60
N ALA A 177 -22.57 -1.18 -19.82
CA ALA A 177 -21.35 -1.89 -19.46
C ALA A 177 -20.60 -2.49 -20.67
N SER A 178 -21.26 -2.64 -21.82
CA SER A 178 -20.65 -3.10 -23.06
C SER A 178 -20.97 -2.18 -24.24
N ILE A 179 -19.99 -1.95 -25.09
CA ILE A 179 -20.12 -1.15 -26.32
C ILE A 179 -19.43 -1.84 -27.48
N THR A 180 -19.91 -1.62 -28.71
CA THR A 180 -19.27 -2.13 -29.92
C THR A 180 -18.69 -0.95 -30.70
N LEU A 181 -17.43 -1.06 -31.15
CA LEU A 181 -16.77 -0.06 -31.98
C LEU A 181 -16.28 -0.67 -33.29
N ALA A 182 -16.77 -0.16 -34.41
CA ALA A 182 -16.29 -0.47 -35.75
C ALA A 182 -14.86 0.10 -35.99
N PRO A 183 -14.15 -0.37 -37.03
CA PRO A 183 -12.87 0.21 -37.43
C PRO A 183 -12.94 1.73 -37.61
N ASN A 184 -11.98 2.44 -37.02
CA ASN A 184 -11.86 3.91 -37.00
C ASN A 184 -13.01 4.66 -36.29
N GLU A 185 -13.94 3.95 -35.64
CA GLU A 185 -15.00 4.56 -34.82
C GLU A 185 -14.42 5.08 -33.49
N SER A 186 -14.95 6.20 -33.01
CA SER A 186 -14.60 6.81 -31.72
C SER A 186 -15.84 7.17 -30.93
N LYS A 187 -15.80 6.97 -29.62
CA LYS A 187 -16.91 7.30 -28.71
C LYS A 187 -16.38 8.00 -27.47
N VAL A 188 -17.12 9.00 -27.00
CA VAL A 188 -16.83 9.69 -25.72
C VAL A 188 -17.54 8.94 -24.61
N ILE A 189 -16.80 8.56 -23.57
CA ILE A 189 -17.30 7.85 -22.39
C ILE A 189 -17.21 8.79 -21.20
N ASN A 190 -18.35 9.02 -20.54
CA ASN A 190 -18.43 9.83 -19.33
C ASN A 190 -18.40 8.95 -18.08
N ILE A 191 -17.72 9.44 -17.05
CA ILE A 191 -17.73 8.85 -15.71
C ILE A 191 -18.05 9.92 -14.68
N SER A 192 -18.69 9.51 -13.59
CA SER A 192 -19.11 10.39 -12.51
C SER A 192 -18.75 9.84 -11.12
N LYS A 193 -18.41 10.72 -10.17
CA LYS A 193 -18.16 10.36 -8.77
C LYS A 193 -18.61 11.46 -7.82
N ALA A 194 -19.52 11.14 -6.91
CA ALA A 194 -19.93 12.04 -5.83
C ALA A 194 -18.81 12.22 -4.78
N THR A 195 -18.61 13.45 -4.32
CA THR A 195 -17.65 13.78 -3.26
C THR A 195 -18.35 13.98 -1.91
N LEU A 196 -17.60 13.80 -0.81
CA LEU A 196 -18.13 13.99 0.55
C LEU A 196 -18.17 15.47 0.92
N ALA A 197 -19.34 15.98 1.36
CA ALA A 197 -19.50 17.37 1.77
C ALA A 197 -18.75 17.71 3.09
N GLU A 198 -18.54 16.71 3.95
CA GLU A 198 -17.85 16.86 5.25
C GLU A 198 -16.34 16.65 5.16
N LEU A 199 -15.76 16.76 3.96
CA LEU A 199 -14.33 16.60 3.76
C LEU A 199 -13.57 17.66 4.57
N GLY A 200 -12.78 17.23 5.55
CA GLY A 200 -12.10 18.12 6.50
C GLY A 200 -10.81 18.78 6.00
N GLN A 201 -10.27 18.34 4.87
CA GLN A 201 -9.05 18.87 4.25
C GLN A 201 -9.08 18.67 2.73
N ASN A 202 -8.31 19.47 2.00
CA ASN A 202 -8.23 19.30 0.54
C ASN A 202 -7.60 17.93 0.21
N GLU A 203 -8.18 17.20 -0.75
CA GLU A 203 -7.75 15.84 -1.13
C GLU A 203 -7.68 15.70 -2.66
N PHE A 204 -6.80 14.85 -3.17
CA PHE A 204 -6.80 14.46 -4.58
C PHE A 204 -7.57 13.16 -4.79
N GLN A 205 -8.54 13.17 -5.70
CA GLN A 205 -9.21 11.97 -6.18
C GLN A 205 -8.68 11.60 -7.56
N ASN A 206 -8.18 10.38 -7.70
CA ASN A 206 -7.81 9.81 -8.99
C ASN A 206 -8.98 8.98 -9.50
N LEU A 207 -9.50 9.27 -10.68
CA LEU A 207 -10.52 8.47 -11.35
C LEU A 207 -9.87 7.68 -12.48
N ASN A 208 -10.33 6.45 -12.70
CA ASN A 208 -9.83 5.63 -13.80
C ASN A 208 -10.98 5.07 -14.64
N LEU A 209 -10.74 4.94 -15.94
CA LEU A 209 -11.59 4.18 -16.86
C LEU A 209 -10.73 3.11 -17.51
N SER A 210 -11.23 1.87 -17.51
CA SER A 210 -10.63 0.72 -18.17
C SER A 210 -11.55 0.25 -19.28
N ALA A 211 -10.99 -0.05 -20.45
CA ALA A 211 -11.69 -0.59 -21.59
C ALA A 211 -10.93 -1.81 -22.13
N TYR A 212 -11.60 -2.97 -22.20
CA TYR A 212 -11.00 -4.21 -22.71
C TYR A 212 -12.01 -5.00 -23.54
N SER A 213 -11.49 -5.79 -24.49
CA SER A 213 -12.32 -6.67 -25.32
C SER A 213 -12.76 -7.91 -24.55
N GLN A 214 -14.02 -8.33 -24.70
CA GLN A 214 -14.53 -9.56 -24.06
C GLN A 214 -13.78 -10.80 -24.54
N ASP A 215 -13.36 -10.81 -25.80
CA ASP A 215 -12.64 -11.93 -26.42
C ASP A 215 -11.15 -11.94 -26.05
N ASN A 216 -10.59 -10.77 -25.69
CA ASN A 216 -9.18 -10.60 -25.34
C ASN A 216 -9.00 -9.67 -24.13
N PRO A 217 -9.35 -10.12 -22.91
CA PRO A 217 -9.27 -9.30 -21.70
C PRO A 217 -7.85 -8.91 -21.30
N LYS A 218 -6.82 -9.51 -21.92
CA LYS A 218 -5.40 -9.17 -21.68
C LYS A 218 -4.99 -7.85 -22.31
N GLU A 219 -5.70 -7.35 -23.32
CA GLU A 219 -5.43 -6.08 -24.01
C GLU A 219 -6.22 -4.92 -23.38
N ASN A 220 -6.06 -4.72 -22.08
CA ASN A 220 -6.76 -3.69 -21.33
C ASN A 220 -6.12 -2.31 -21.51
N GLN A 221 -6.92 -1.32 -21.88
CA GLN A 221 -6.52 0.09 -21.96
C GLN A 221 -7.04 0.83 -20.73
N ILE A 222 -6.17 1.54 -20.02
CA ILE A 222 -6.54 2.29 -18.82
C ILE A 222 -6.07 3.73 -18.95
N ALA A 223 -6.99 4.67 -18.66
CA ALA A 223 -6.69 6.09 -18.56
C ALA A 223 -7.07 6.62 -17.18
N TYR A 224 -6.36 7.66 -16.74
CA TYR A 224 -6.52 8.26 -15.42
C TYR A 224 -6.72 9.78 -15.53
N VAL A 225 -7.53 10.32 -14.62
CA VAL A 225 -7.64 11.77 -14.37
C VAL A 225 -7.54 12.02 -12.87
N THR A 226 -6.95 13.16 -12.50
CA THR A 226 -6.77 13.56 -11.11
C THR A 226 -7.51 14.87 -10.87
N VAL A 227 -8.36 14.90 -9.86
CA VAL A 227 -9.16 16.08 -9.49
C VAL A 227 -8.89 16.43 -8.03
N LYS A 228 -8.60 17.71 -7.74
CA LYS A 228 -8.39 18.18 -6.37
C LYS A 228 -9.71 18.68 -5.77
N ILE A 229 -10.15 18.04 -4.69
CA ILE A 229 -11.33 18.44 -3.94
C ILE A 229 -10.94 19.53 -2.93
N ILE A 230 -11.64 20.65 -2.98
CA ILE A 230 -11.50 21.77 -2.03
C ILE A 230 -12.51 21.57 -0.91
N SER A 231 -12.01 21.45 0.32
CA SER A 231 -12.83 21.38 1.53
C SER A 231 -13.62 22.67 1.74
N VAL A 232 -14.91 22.52 2.03
CA VAL A 232 -15.80 23.64 2.38
C VAL A 232 -15.88 23.88 3.89
N LYS A 233 -15.43 22.90 4.68
CA LYS A 233 -15.45 22.92 6.14
C LYS A 233 -14.11 22.39 6.65
N PRO A 234 -13.00 23.12 6.43
CA PRO A 234 -11.70 22.66 6.89
C PRO A 234 -11.68 22.54 8.41
N VAL A 235 -11.12 21.43 8.91
CA VAL A 235 -10.91 21.16 10.34
C VAL A 235 -9.46 21.40 10.72
N GLU A 236 -9.22 21.68 11.99
CA GLU A 236 -7.86 21.83 12.51
C GLU A 236 -7.13 20.49 12.51
N ASN A 237 -5.88 20.50 12.05
CA ASN A 237 -5.01 19.34 12.09
C ASN A 237 -4.55 19.08 13.53
N ASP A 238 -4.35 17.81 13.86
CA ASP A 238 -3.80 17.42 15.15
C ASP A 238 -2.33 17.86 15.25
N ILE A 239 -2.08 18.85 16.10
CA ILE A 239 -0.75 19.44 16.31
C ILE A 239 0.07 18.69 17.37
N TYR A 240 -0.46 17.61 17.94
CA TYR A 240 0.22 16.84 18.97
C TYR A 240 0.66 15.47 18.44
N HIS A 241 1.89 15.10 18.78
CA HIS A 241 2.27 13.69 18.83
C HIS A 241 1.56 13.06 20.03
N ARG A 242 0.86 11.95 19.80
CA ARG A 242 0.02 11.31 20.82
C ARG A 242 0.54 9.94 21.20
N LEU A 243 0.56 9.68 22.51
CA LEU A 243 0.88 8.40 23.11
C LEU A 243 -0.41 7.61 23.37
N PRO A 244 -0.57 6.40 22.81
CA PRO A 244 -1.67 5.51 23.14
C PRO A 244 -1.57 5.05 24.61
N VAL A 245 -2.63 5.30 25.37
CA VAL A 245 -2.79 4.90 26.78
C VAL A 245 -4.17 4.27 26.96
N SER A 246 -4.25 3.12 27.61
CA SER A 246 -5.50 2.47 27.99
C SER A 246 -5.66 2.44 29.50
N ALA A 247 -6.87 2.74 29.97
CA ALA A 247 -7.29 2.54 31.34
C ALA A 247 -8.44 1.53 31.35
N SER A 248 -8.35 0.52 32.20
CA SER A 248 -9.34 -0.55 32.31
C SER A 248 -9.80 -0.72 33.74
N LEU A 249 -11.08 -1.05 33.90
CA LEU A 249 -11.68 -1.47 35.16
C LEU A 249 -12.39 -2.81 34.94
N ALA A 250 -12.01 -3.82 35.71
CA ALA A 250 -12.61 -5.14 35.66
C ALA A 250 -13.28 -5.50 36.99
N PHE A 251 -14.50 -6.01 36.94
CA PHE A 251 -15.12 -6.72 38.06
C PHE A 251 -14.96 -8.22 37.86
N ILE A 252 -14.45 -8.92 38.86
CA ILE A 252 -14.20 -10.36 38.82
C ILE A 252 -14.96 -11.02 39.97
N GLY A 253 -15.61 -12.15 39.67
CA GLY A 253 -16.19 -13.03 40.66
C GLY A 253 -15.78 -14.47 40.38
N MET A 254 -15.34 -15.19 41.41
CA MET A 254 -14.89 -16.57 41.30
C MET A 254 -15.47 -17.40 42.43
N LYS A 255 -15.96 -18.60 42.10
CA LYS A 255 -16.25 -19.64 43.07
C LYS A 255 -15.16 -20.69 42.98
N ASN A 256 -14.37 -20.82 44.04
CA ASN A 256 -13.25 -21.75 44.18
C ASN A 256 -13.48 -22.68 45.37
N MET A 257 -13.48 -24.00 45.16
CA MET A 257 -13.68 -25.01 46.23
C MET A 257 -14.90 -24.72 47.13
N GLY A 258 -15.96 -24.12 46.57
CA GLY A 258 -17.19 -23.78 47.31
C GLY A 258 -17.25 -22.38 47.91
N ILE A 259 -16.13 -21.66 48.01
CA ILE A 259 -16.04 -20.28 48.51
C ILE A 259 -16.17 -19.32 47.33
N TYR A 260 -16.96 -18.25 47.49
CA TYR A 260 -17.14 -17.23 46.46
C TYR A 260 -16.48 -15.91 46.87
N ASP A 261 -15.54 -15.45 46.05
CA ASP A 261 -14.82 -14.19 46.23
C ASP A 261 -15.07 -13.28 45.02
N ASN A 262 -15.05 -11.96 45.25
CA ASN A 262 -15.22 -10.98 44.18
C ASN A 262 -14.49 -9.67 44.48
N GLY A 263 -14.30 -8.86 43.44
CA GLY A 263 -13.85 -7.47 43.59
C GLY A 263 -13.45 -6.83 42.27
N PHE A 264 -12.88 -5.63 42.37
CA PHE A 264 -12.48 -4.83 41.23
C PHE A 264 -10.96 -4.82 41.04
N GLN A 265 -10.52 -4.81 39.78
CA GLN A 265 -9.12 -4.62 39.40
C GLN A 265 -9.02 -3.45 38.41
N GLY A 266 -8.16 -2.48 38.74
CA GLY A 266 -7.80 -1.38 37.85
C GLY A 266 -6.50 -1.66 37.12
N GLU A 267 -6.43 -1.28 35.84
CA GLU A 267 -5.26 -1.39 34.98
C GLU A 267 -5.04 -0.10 34.20
N ILE A 268 -3.81 0.40 34.15
CA ILE A 268 -3.38 1.47 33.24
C ILE A 268 -2.17 0.95 32.47
N TYR A 269 -2.24 1.04 31.14
CA TYR A 269 -1.19 0.61 30.23
C TYR A 269 -0.94 1.69 29.17
N GLY A 270 0.31 1.94 28.80
CA GLY A 270 0.63 2.84 27.70
C GLY A 270 1.89 2.41 26.98
N LYS A 271 1.89 2.53 25.65
CA LYS A 271 3.04 2.16 24.81
C LYS A 271 3.10 3.01 23.56
N GLY A 272 4.28 3.56 23.30
CA GLY A 272 4.52 4.32 22.08
C GLY A 272 5.77 5.16 22.17
N THR A 273 5.81 6.24 21.41
CA THR A 273 6.93 7.16 21.33
C THR A 273 6.56 8.50 21.96
N LEU A 274 7.51 9.11 22.66
CA LEU A 274 7.34 10.44 23.25
C LEU A 274 7.66 11.57 22.26
N ASP A 275 8.20 11.23 21.10
CA ASP A 275 8.65 12.18 20.08
C ASP A 275 8.30 11.76 18.65
N LYS A 276 8.16 12.75 17.77
CA LYS A 276 7.89 12.57 16.33
C LYS A 276 8.95 11.75 15.58
N GLU A 277 10.21 11.77 16.03
CA GLU A 277 11.30 11.02 15.39
C GLU A 277 11.29 9.53 15.77
N ASN A 278 10.38 9.11 16.66
CA ASN A 278 10.23 7.76 17.18
C ASN A 278 11.47 7.21 17.89
N LYS A 279 12.30 8.10 18.47
CA LYS A 279 13.55 7.71 19.13
C LYS A 279 13.38 7.37 20.61
N ASN A 280 12.44 8.00 21.30
CA ASN A 280 12.18 7.81 22.73
C ASN A 280 10.95 6.93 22.90
N GLN A 281 11.18 5.63 23.02
CA GLN A 281 10.12 4.65 23.24
C GLN A 281 9.88 4.50 24.74
N ILE A 282 8.61 4.54 25.13
CA ILE A 282 8.15 4.30 26.49
C ILE A 282 7.07 3.22 26.48
N GLU A 283 7.11 2.36 27.50
CA GLU A 283 6.01 1.45 27.82
C GLU A 283 5.84 1.44 29.32
N PHE A 284 4.62 1.54 29.82
CA PHE A 284 4.35 1.45 31.24
C PHE A 284 3.09 0.63 31.46
N HIS A 285 3.05 -0.06 32.59
CA HIS A 285 1.93 -0.88 33.01
C HIS A 285 1.79 -0.76 34.51
N ALA A 286 0.55 -0.59 34.97
CA ALA A 286 0.20 -0.57 36.39
C ALA A 286 -1.13 -1.30 36.57
N VAL A 287 -1.10 -2.41 37.30
CA VAL A 287 -2.26 -3.26 37.60
C VAL A 287 -2.35 -3.41 39.11
N THR A 288 -3.51 -3.07 39.67
CA THR A 288 -3.77 -3.23 41.10
C THR A 288 -3.78 -4.70 41.53
N ALA A 289 -3.66 -4.95 42.83
CA ALA A 289 -3.75 -6.30 43.40
C ALA A 289 -5.01 -7.05 42.95
N ASN A 290 -4.85 -8.37 42.80
CA ASN A 290 -5.94 -9.21 42.32
C ASN A 290 -7.04 -9.21 43.37
N PRO A 291 -8.29 -8.94 42.99
CA PRO A 291 -9.41 -9.00 43.93
C PRO A 291 -9.72 -10.44 44.38
N VAL A 292 -9.28 -11.42 43.60
CA VAL A 292 -9.46 -12.85 43.86
C VAL A 292 -8.11 -13.54 43.65
N GLU A 293 -7.61 -14.24 44.67
CA GLU A 293 -6.35 -14.99 44.56
C GLU A 293 -6.47 -16.18 43.59
N PHE A 294 -5.39 -16.50 42.88
CA PHE A 294 -5.31 -17.64 41.93
C PHE A 294 -6.36 -17.65 40.81
N SER A 295 -6.96 -16.50 40.49
CA SER A 295 -7.93 -16.39 39.40
C SER A 295 -7.28 -16.49 38.01
N SER A 296 -7.95 -17.20 37.10
CA SER A 296 -7.49 -17.39 35.71
C SER A 296 -7.88 -16.25 34.75
N PHE A 297 -8.62 -15.24 35.22
CA PHE A 297 -9.02 -14.05 34.45
C PHE A 297 -8.33 -12.76 34.90
N THR A 298 -7.67 -12.78 36.06
CA THR A 298 -6.94 -11.62 36.59
C THR A 298 -5.46 -11.84 36.38
N GLN A 299 -4.78 -10.81 35.87
CA GLN A 299 -3.33 -10.77 35.94
C GLN A 299 -2.92 -10.49 37.38
N TYR A 300 -1.74 -10.97 37.80
CA TYR A 300 -1.15 -10.58 39.07
C TYR A 300 -0.90 -9.07 39.10
N GLU A 301 -0.89 -8.50 40.30
CA GLU A 301 -0.43 -7.13 40.54
C GLU A 301 0.90 -6.90 39.80
N GLU A 302 0.98 -5.88 38.95
CA GLU A 302 2.14 -5.65 38.10
C GLU A 302 2.38 -4.14 37.91
N TYR A 303 3.61 -3.69 38.14
CA TYR A 303 4.02 -2.32 37.86
C TYR A 303 5.37 -2.30 37.17
N PHE A 304 5.43 -1.71 35.98
CA PHE A 304 6.70 -1.47 35.32
C PHE A 304 6.71 -0.25 34.42
N ILE A 305 7.93 0.21 34.13
CA ILE A 305 8.22 1.18 33.08
C ILE A 305 9.45 0.72 32.29
N ASN A 306 9.31 0.70 30.97
CA ASN A 306 10.37 0.51 30.00
C ASN A 306 10.67 1.84 29.33
N TYR A 307 11.96 2.15 29.20
CA TYR A 307 12.43 3.25 28.38
C TYR A 307 13.52 2.75 27.43
N LYS A 308 13.39 3.11 26.15
CA LYS A 308 14.38 2.76 25.13
C LYS A 308 14.68 3.97 24.25
N ARG A 309 15.97 4.26 24.09
CA ARG A 309 16.46 5.29 23.16
C ARG A 309 17.70 4.82 22.42
N ASN A 310 17.59 4.70 21.10
CA ASN A 310 18.66 4.23 20.22
C ASN A 310 19.28 2.90 20.72
N ASN A 311 20.43 2.99 21.38
CA ASN A 311 21.27 1.88 21.83
C ASN A 311 21.15 1.61 23.33
N PHE A 312 20.28 2.35 24.03
CA PHE A 312 20.12 2.27 25.48
C PHE A 312 18.71 1.76 25.82
N PHE A 313 18.64 0.83 26.77
CA PHE A 313 17.42 0.25 27.28
C PHE A 313 17.46 0.21 28.80
N VAL A 314 16.37 0.64 29.44
CA VAL A 314 16.15 0.56 30.87
C VAL A 314 14.77 -0.02 31.12
N HIS A 315 14.69 -0.92 32.07
CA HIS A 315 13.44 -1.43 32.62
C HIS A 315 13.48 -1.27 34.14
N LEU A 316 12.38 -0.81 34.72
CA LEU A 316 12.16 -0.74 36.15
C LEU A 316 10.82 -1.38 36.48
N GLY A 317 10.79 -2.25 37.49
CA GLY A 317 9.59 -2.90 37.98
C GLY A 317 9.50 -4.38 37.62
N ASP A 318 8.26 -4.83 37.45
CA ASP A 318 7.91 -6.22 37.22
C ASP A 318 8.17 -6.65 35.77
N LYS A 319 8.91 -7.75 35.59
CA LYS A 319 8.98 -8.50 34.33
C LYS A 319 9.46 -9.92 34.54
N THR A 320 9.52 -10.66 33.45
CA THR A 320 10.32 -11.89 33.37
C THR A 320 11.79 -11.54 33.08
N TYR A 321 12.65 -11.69 34.08
CA TYR A 321 14.11 -11.56 33.99
C TYR A 321 14.74 -12.87 33.51
N SER A 322 15.81 -12.77 32.71
CA SER A 322 16.45 -13.94 32.08
C SER A 322 17.94 -13.69 31.91
N ALA A 323 18.77 -14.63 32.37
CA ALA A 323 20.23 -14.61 32.21
C ALA A 323 20.66 -15.49 31.03
N SER A 324 20.31 -16.78 31.07
CA SER A 324 20.60 -17.78 30.04
C SER A 324 19.65 -18.97 30.16
N TYR A 325 19.64 -19.88 29.19
CA TYR A 325 18.71 -21.02 29.20
C TYR A 325 18.97 -21.97 30.39
N LEU A 326 20.23 -22.23 30.73
CA LEU A 326 20.59 -23.15 31.82
C LEU A 326 20.56 -22.47 33.20
N THR A 327 20.98 -21.21 33.31
CA THR A 327 21.13 -20.53 34.62
C THR A 327 19.81 -19.97 35.15
N GLU A 328 19.15 -19.11 34.38
CA GLU A 328 17.86 -18.51 34.70
C GLU A 328 17.14 -18.15 33.40
N PHE A 329 16.31 -19.08 32.92
CA PHE A 329 15.67 -18.97 31.62
C PHE A 329 14.54 -17.93 31.62
N ALA A 330 13.71 -17.92 32.66
CA ALA A 330 12.55 -17.05 32.78
C ALA A 330 12.10 -16.96 34.25
N ARG A 331 12.49 -15.90 34.95
CA ARG A 331 12.05 -15.62 36.32
C ARG A 331 11.19 -14.37 36.38
N TYR A 332 9.92 -14.52 36.74
CA TYR A 332 9.09 -13.37 37.03
C TYR A 332 9.50 -12.74 38.36
N GLY A 333 9.71 -11.43 38.38
CA GLY A 333 10.16 -10.71 39.57
C GLY A 333 10.07 -9.21 39.40
N ARG A 334 10.38 -8.47 40.46
CA ARG A 334 10.43 -7.01 40.48
C ARG A 334 11.86 -6.53 40.62
N GLY A 335 12.30 -5.60 39.78
CA GLY A 335 13.71 -5.23 39.73
C GLY A 335 14.05 -4.10 38.78
N ALA A 336 15.30 -4.09 38.32
CA ALA A 336 15.81 -3.17 37.31
C ALA A 336 16.70 -3.91 36.31
N GLU A 337 16.63 -3.53 35.03
CA GLU A 337 17.59 -3.95 34.01
C GLU A 337 18.09 -2.74 33.23
N ILE A 338 19.37 -2.75 32.92
CA ILE A 338 20.01 -1.77 32.05
C ILE A 338 20.77 -2.54 30.97
N ARG A 339 20.62 -2.11 29.72
CA ARG A 339 21.40 -2.62 28.59
C ARG A 339 21.87 -1.51 27.69
N TYR A 340 23.12 -1.59 27.25
CA TYR A 340 23.71 -0.72 26.26
C TYR A 340 24.28 -1.53 25.08
N ASP A 341 23.74 -1.29 23.89
CA ASP A 341 24.08 -1.97 22.65
C ASP A 341 25.12 -1.17 21.85
N PHE A 342 26.39 -1.55 21.87
CA PHE A 342 27.40 -1.01 20.97
C PHE A 342 27.33 -1.67 19.58
N LYS A 343 28.13 -1.22 18.60
CA LYS A 343 28.10 -1.77 17.23
C LYS A 343 28.42 -3.27 17.17
N LYS A 344 29.39 -3.75 17.95
CA LYS A 344 29.86 -5.15 17.96
C LYS A 344 29.64 -5.89 19.28
N PHE A 345 29.38 -5.18 20.37
CA PHE A 345 29.18 -5.77 21.69
C PHE A 345 27.95 -5.15 22.36
N SER A 346 27.27 -5.90 23.24
CA SER A 346 26.18 -5.42 24.08
C SER A 346 26.52 -5.75 25.51
N VAL A 347 26.38 -4.81 26.42
CA VAL A 347 26.59 -5.02 27.85
C VAL A 347 25.28 -4.78 28.55
N GLY A 348 24.88 -5.72 29.39
CA GLY A 348 23.67 -5.60 30.17
C GLY A 348 23.81 -6.20 31.54
N GLY A 349 22.91 -5.81 32.42
CA GLY A 349 22.80 -6.39 33.73
C GLY A 349 21.43 -6.13 34.32
N PHE A 350 21.03 -6.99 35.24
CA PHE A 350 19.78 -6.83 35.97
C PHE A 350 19.94 -7.24 37.42
N TYR A 351 19.07 -6.67 38.24
CA TYR A 351 18.80 -7.12 39.59
C TYR A 351 17.30 -7.32 39.70
N ASN A 352 16.86 -8.41 40.32
CA ASN A 352 15.45 -8.66 40.57
C ASN A 352 15.24 -9.42 41.87
N ARG A 353 14.09 -9.16 42.49
CA ARG A 353 13.51 -9.98 43.54
C ARG A 353 12.44 -10.87 42.89
N PRO A 354 12.69 -12.19 42.75
CA PRO A 354 11.70 -13.11 42.21
C PRO A 354 10.36 -13.02 42.97
N ARG A 355 9.26 -13.07 42.23
CA ARG A 355 7.90 -13.10 42.78
C ARG A 355 7.32 -14.49 42.60
N PHE A 356 6.57 -14.98 43.59
CA PHE A 356 6.01 -16.35 43.62
C PHE A 356 7.04 -17.48 43.75
N PHE A 357 8.27 -17.15 44.13
CA PHE A 357 9.33 -18.12 44.43
C PHE A 357 9.87 -17.85 45.83
N ARG A 358 9.80 -18.84 46.71
CA ARG A 358 10.18 -18.70 48.13
C ARG A 358 11.65 -19.05 48.40
N ASP A 359 12.34 -19.66 47.43
CA ASP A 359 13.70 -20.19 47.63
C ASP A 359 14.80 -19.16 47.34
N ILE A 360 14.50 -18.15 46.52
CA ILE A 360 15.43 -17.11 46.06
C ILE A 360 14.91 -15.76 46.52
N LYS A 361 15.70 -15.06 47.33
CA LYS A 361 15.42 -13.71 47.79
C LYS A 361 15.70 -12.70 46.69
N ASP A 362 16.89 -12.77 46.10
CA ASP A 362 17.43 -11.79 45.17
C ASP A 362 18.27 -12.47 44.08
N GLU A 363 18.25 -11.91 42.87
CA GLU A 363 19.08 -12.33 41.76
C GLU A 363 19.79 -11.11 41.15
N PHE A 364 21.05 -11.30 40.77
CA PHE A 364 21.87 -10.30 40.10
C PHE A 364 22.61 -10.94 38.93
N ASN A 365 22.52 -10.33 37.75
CA ASN A 365 23.21 -10.82 36.56
C ASN A 365 23.94 -9.70 35.84
N VAL A 366 25.13 -10.00 35.34
CA VAL A 366 25.87 -9.14 34.40
C VAL A 366 26.33 -9.98 33.23
N TYR A 367 26.17 -9.46 32.02
CA TYR A 367 26.53 -10.17 30.80
C TYR A 367 27.09 -9.24 29.72
N SER A 368 27.89 -9.82 28.84
CA SER A 368 28.40 -9.19 27.64
C SER A 368 28.19 -10.11 26.45
N THR A 369 27.54 -9.60 25.40
CA THR A 369 27.27 -10.31 24.15
C THR A 369 28.10 -9.72 23.02
N TYR A 370 28.99 -10.52 22.42
CA TYR A 370 29.75 -10.17 21.24
C TYR A 370 29.06 -10.68 19.97
N LYS A 371 28.78 -9.78 19.02
CA LYS A 371 28.12 -10.08 17.75
C LYS A 371 29.15 -10.43 16.68
N VAL A 372 29.21 -11.70 16.30
CA VAL A 372 30.04 -12.23 15.20
C VAL A 372 29.27 -12.09 13.88
N GLY A 373 29.24 -10.88 13.34
CA GLY A 373 28.41 -10.57 12.16
C GLY A 373 26.97 -10.21 12.52
N LYS A 374 26.01 -10.43 11.61
CA LYS A 374 24.62 -10.00 11.80
C LYS A 374 23.75 -10.98 12.60
N GLU A 375 24.08 -12.27 12.55
CA GLU A 375 23.19 -13.35 13.04
C GLU A 375 23.90 -14.37 13.94
N SER A 376 25.19 -14.17 14.24
CA SER A 376 25.93 -15.00 15.19
C SER A 376 26.38 -14.17 16.38
N GLU A 377 26.32 -14.74 17.57
CA GLU A 377 26.64 -14.06 18.82
C GLU A 377 27.20 -15.03 19.86
N ILE A 378 28.02 -14.49 20.75
CA ILE A 378 28.59 -15.19 21.90
C ILE A 378 28.33 -14.32 23.12
N THR A 379 27.68 -14.88 24.13
CA THR A 379 27.37 -14.23 25.40
C THR A 379 28.17 -14.89 26.50
N ALA A 380 28.91 -14.09 27.26
CA ALA A 380 29.47 -14.51 28.54
C ALA A 380 28.76 -13.73 29.64
N GLY A 381 28.37 -14.39 30.71
CA GLY A 381 27.67 -13.76 31.82
C GLY A 381 27.90 -14.46 33.15
N TYR A 382 27.44 -13.79 34.20
CA TYR A 382 27.58 -14.23 35.57
C TYR A 382 26.30 -13.89 36.32
N LEU A 383 25.62 -14.95 36.77
CA LEU A 383 24.42 -14.86 37.58
C LEU A 383 24.75 -15.20 39.03
N HIS A 384 24.25 -14.40 39.95
CA HIS A 384 24.34 -14.58 41.38
C HIS A 384 22.94 -14.68 41.97
N LYS A 385 22.70 -15.69 42.82
CA LYS A 385 21.41 -15.91 43.50
C LYS A 385 21.61 -15.92 45.00
N THR A 386 20.80 -15.14 45.71
CA THR A 386 20.78 -15.09 47.17
C THR A 386 19.57 -15.87 47.70
N PRO A 387 19.74 -16.84 48.60
CA PRO A 387 18.62 -17.61 49.16
C PRO A 387 17.80 -16.79 50.17
N GLU A 388 16.50 -17.08 50.26
CA GLU A 388 15.64 -16.54 51.33
C GLU A 388 16.01 -17.17 52.69
N ARG A 389 15.95 -16.41 53.79
CA ARG A 389 16.26 -16.91 55.15
C ARG A 389 14.95 -17.13 55.94
N GLY A 390 14.51 -18.39 56.12
CA GLY A 390 13.30 -18.73 56.90
C GLY A 390 13.13 -20.23 57.27
N GLU A 391 12.12 -20.53 58.09
CA GLU A 391 11.78 -21.89 58.59
C GLU A 391 11.38 -22.87 57.48
N MET A 392 11.78 -24.13 57.68
CA MET A 392 11.66 -25.21 56.71
C MET A 392 10.23 -25.71 56.57
N ASN A 393 9.74 -25.77 55.32
CA ASN A 393 8.71 -26.72 54.94
C ASN A 393 9.25 -27.59 53.78
N PHE A 394 9.51 -28.87 54.06
CA PHE A 394 8.91 -29.92 53.23
C PHE A 394 9.26 -30.09 51.75
N GLY A 395 10.35 -29.61 51.15
CA GLY A 395 10.90 -30.25 49.92
C GLY A 395 10.99 -29.48 48.58
N ASN A 396 11.35 -28.20 48.58
CA ASN A 396 12.04 -27.65 47.41
C ASN A 396 13.55 -27.82 47.64
N ILE A 397 14.31 -28.10 46.58
CA ILE A 397 15.78 -27.97 46.60
C ILE A 397 16.09 -26.49 46.82
N ARG A 398 16.18 -26.09 48.10
CA ARG A 398 16.61 -24.76 48.51
C ARG A 398 18.07 -24.61 48.07
N LEU A 399 18.40 -23.43 47.58
CA LEU A 399 19.79 -22.97 47.52
C LEU A 399 20.37 -23.05 48.94
N ASP A 400 21.37 -23.89 49.15
CA ASP A 400 21.98 -24.09 50.47
C ASP A 400 22.63 -22.80 51.00
N SER A 401 23.14 -21.99 50.08
CA SER A 401 23.83 -20.73 50.32
C SER A 401 23.78 -19.89 49.04
N GLU A 402 24.51 -18.79 48.99
CA GLU A 402 24.64 -17.98 47.78
C GLU A 402 25.19 -18.82 46.60
N ALA A 403 24.51 -18.76 45.46
CA ALA A 403 24.98 -19.44 44.25
C ALA A 403 25.64 -18.48 43.27
N HIS A 404 26.75 -18.95 42.72
CA HIS A 404 27.54 -18.27 41.71
C HIS A 404 27.51 -19.09 40.43
N LEU A 405 26.95 -18.53 39.35
CA LEU A 405 26.71 -19.21 38.07
C LEU A 405 27.33 -18.45 36.90
N PRO A 406 28.64 -18.57 36.65
CA PRO A 406 29.21 -18.18 35.37
C PRO A 406 28.64 -19.04 34.23
N TYR A 407 28.39 -18.40 33.09
CA TYR A 407 27.89 -19.09 31.89
C TYR A 407 28.46 -18.49 30.61
N THR A 408 28.51 -19.35 29.59
CA THR A 408 28.78 -18.95 28.21
C THR A 408 27.73 -19.55 27.30
N ALA A 409 27.17 -18.74 26.41
CA ALA A 409 26.21 -19.14 25.41
C ALA A 409 26.68 -18.66 24.03
N GLY A 410 26.43 -19.46 23.00
CA GLY A 410 26.75 -19.11 21.63
C GLY A 410 25.62 -19.49 20.69
N LYS A 411 25.32 -18.63 19.73
CA LYS A 411 24.42 -18.91 18.61
C LYS A 411 25.15 -18.55 17.33
N PHE A 412 25.31 -19.51 16.44
CA PHE A 412 26.07 -19.37 15.22
C PHE A 412 25.25 -19.78 14.01
N LYS A 413 25.06 -18.83 13.09
CA LYS A 413 24.55 -19.14 11.76
C LYS A 413 25.72 -19.52 10.85
N ILE A 414 26.00 -20.82 10.77
CA ILE A 414 27.13 -21.37 9.99
C ILE A 414 26.90 -21.20 8.49
N SER A 415 25.65 -21.34 8.03
CA SER A 415 25.24 -21.09 6.65
C SER A 415 23.82 -20.53 6.62
N LYS A 416 23.29 -20.19 5.43
CA LYS A 416 21.89 -19.75 5.29
C LYS A 416 20.87 -20.77 5.84
N ASN A 417 21.26 -22.03 5.93
CA ASN A 417 20.38 -23.16 6.21
C ASN A 417 20.70 -23.87 7.54
N ILE A 418 21.81 -23.54 8.22
CA ILE A 418 22.24 -24.22 9.44
C ILE A 418 22.49 -23.21 10.55
N VAL A 419 21.83 -23.42 11.68
CA VAL A 419 22.03 -22.68 12.93
C VAL A 419 22.44 -23.66 14.03
N LEU A 420 23.56 -23.36 14.68
CA LEU A 420 24.03 -24.08 15.86
C LEU A 420 23.92 -23.16 17.06
N SER A 421 23.45 -23.68 18.19
CA SER A 421 23.51 -22.96 19.45
C SER A 421 23.98 -23.89 20.56
N GLY A 422 24.65 -23.33 21.54
CA GLY A 422 25.11 -24.09 22.69
C GLY A 422 25.29 -23.19 23.90
N GLU A 423 25.22 -23.80 25.06
CA GLU A 423 25.39 -23.14 26.34
C GLU A 423 26.12 -24.08 27.31
N ALA A 424 27.01 -23.53 28.11
CA ALA A 424 27.66 -24.22 29.22
C ALA A 424 27.67 -23.31 30.44
N SER A 425 27.38 -23.89 31.60
CA SER A 425 27.41 -23.19 32.88
C SER A 425 27.95 -24.08 33.98
N TYR A 426 28.62 -23.45 34.93
CA TYR A 426 29.07 -24.04 36.18
C TYR A 426 28.38 -23.28 37.31
N SER A 427 27.93 -23.99 38.35
CA SER A 427 27.35 -23.38 39.55
C SER A 427 28.12 -23.81 40.79
N LYS A 428 28.37 -22.86 41.68
CA LYS A 428 29.00 -23.10 42.98
C LYS A 428 28.21 -22.44 44.11
N THR A 429 27.96 -23.19 45.17
CA THR A 429 27.49 -22.73 46.49
C THR A 429 28.54 -23.12 47.54
N GLU A 430 28.30 -22.82 48.82
CA GLU A 430 29.17 -23.25 49.94
C GLU A 430 29.30 -24.78 50.02
N LEU A 431 28.23 -25.53 49.75
CA LEU A 431 28.21 -26.99 49.91
C LEU A 431 28.17 -27.78 48.60
N LEU A 432 27.75 -27.16 47.48
CA LEU A 432 27.45 -27.87 46.24
C LEU A 432 28.18 -27.25 45.03
N GLU A 433 28.65 -28.12 44.14
CA GLU A 433 29.19 -27.74 42.83
C GLU A 433 28.55 -28.58 41.74
N GLY A 434 28.20 -27.95 40.61
CA GLY A 434 27.51 -28.60 39.51
C GLY A 434 27.77 -27.96 38.17
N THR A 435 27.58 -28.73 37.10
CA THR A 435 27.69 -28.28 35.71
C THR A 435 26.40 -28.56 34.94
N ALA A 436 26.16 -27.74 33.92
CA ALA A 436 25.13 -27.95 32.92
C ALA A 436 25.62 -27.54 31.54
N TYR A 437 25.13 -28.23 30.51
CA TYR A 437 25.43 -27.91 29.13
C TYR A 437 24.25 -28.26 28.22
N MET A 438 24.11 -27.48 27.14
CA MET A 438 23.10 -27.64 26.11
C MET A 438 23.74 -27.44 24.73
N ALA A 439 23.33 -28.27 23.78
CA ALA A 439 23.69 -28.14 22.39
C ALA A 439 22.43 -28.34 21.52
N GLN A 440 22.25 -27.45 20.55
CA GLN A 440 21.15 -27.48 19.60
C GLN A 440 21.64 -27.22 18.19
N ALA A 441 21.10 -27.99 17.23
CA ALA A 441 21.36 -27.84 15.82
C ALA A 441 20.03 -27.79 15.05
N GLN A 442 19.86 -26.75 14.25
CA GLN A 442 18.73 -26.56 13.36
C GLN A 442 19.21 -26.50 11.92
N ALA A 443 18.52 -27.22 11.03
CA ALA A 443 18.87 -27.35 9.63
C ALA A 443 17.61 -27.24 8.76
N THR A 444 17.57 -26.29 7.83
CA THR A 444 16.42 -26.06 6.94
C THR A 444 16.87 -25.90 5.50
N PHE A 445 16.69 -26.96 4.72
CA PHE A 445 16.93 -27.04 3.27
C PHE A 445 15.61 -27.32 2.54
N ASP A 446 15.57 -27.17 1.21
CA ASP A 446 14.34 -27.34 0.41
C ASP A 446 13.65 -28.70 0.64
N ARG A 447 14.45 -29.76 0.78
CA ARG A 447 14.00 -31.15 0.97
C ARG A 447 14.18 -31.68 2.39
N PHE A 448 14.94 -31.01 3.25
CA PHE A 448 15.25 -31.52 4.59
C PHE A 448 15.02 -30.43 5.62
N ASN A 449 14.28 -30.74 6.67
CA ASN A 449 14.13 -29.88 7.84
C ASN A 449 14.41 -30.71 9.09
N GLY A 450 15.23 -30.19 10.00
CA GLY A 450 15.61 -30.91 11.20
C GLY A 450 15.96 -29.99 12.37
N ASN A 451 15.64 -30.43 13.57
CA ASN A 451 16.04 -29.82 14.83
C ASN A 451 16.46 -30.91 15.80
N LEU A 452 17.66 -30.80 16.36
CA LEU A 452 18.20 -31.69 17.38
C LEU A 452 18.61 -30.85 18.57
N MET A 453 18.21 -31.23 19.78
CA MET A 453 18.59 -30.57 21.03
C MET A 453 18.94 -31.63 22.08
N TYR A 454 20.07 -31.44 22.73
CA TYR A 454 20.51 -32.22 23.88
C TYR A 454 20.86 -31.28 25.03
N MET A 455 20.37 -31.57 26.22
CA MET A 455 20.67 -30.83 27.44
C MET A 455 20.88 -31.79 28.59
N ARG A 456 21.89 -31.47 29.42
CA ARG A 456 22.16 -32.18 30.67
C ARG A 456 22.53 -31.17 31.76
N ALA A 457 21.88 -31.29 32.91
CA ALA A 457 22.21 -30.56 34.12
C ALA A 457 22.45 -31.54 35.27
N SER A 458 23.58 -31.39 35.96
CA SER A 458 23.93 -32.26 37.10
C SER A 458 22.98 -32.04 38.29
N PRO A 459 22.87 -33.01 39.23
CA PRO A 459 21.95 -32.89 40.37
C PRO A 459 22.29 -31.76 41.34
N LYS A 460 23.56 -31.36 41.41
CA LYS A 460 24.08 -30.28 42.27
C LYS A 460 24.15 -28.93 41.55
N PHE A 461 23.68 -28.87 40.31
CA PHE A 461 23.67 -27.61 39.56
C PHE A 461 22.54 -26.71 40.05
N ALA A 462 22.84 -25.46 40.42
CA ALA A 462 21.90 -24.52 41.04
C ALA A 462 21.21 -23.57 40.03
N GLY A 463 21.13 -23.95 38.75
CA GLY A 463 20.48 -23.16 37.70
C GLY A 463 18.98 -23.41 37.58
N TYR A 464 18.39 -22.97 36.46
CA TYR A 464 16.95 -23.08 36.20
C TYR A 464 16.52 -24.53 36.01
N PHE A 465 17.31 -25.28 35.25
CA PHE A 465 17.14 -26.71 35.09
C PHE A 465 18.12 -27.41 36.02
N THR A 466 17.61 -27.99 37.09
CA THR A 466 18.39 -28.83 37.99
C THR A 466 18.10 -30.30 37.68
N ASN A 467 19.12 -31.15 37.78
CA ASN A 467 18.93 -32.60 37.75
C ASN A 467 18.07 -33.12 36.56
N THR A 468 18.39 -32.66 35.36
CA THR A 468 17.56 -32.87 34.16
C THR A 468 18.42 -33.38 33.01
N SER A 469 17.89 -34.33 32.24
CA SER A 469 18.48 -34.80 30.99
C SER A 469 17.39 -34.89 29.93
N THR A 470 17.54 -34.12 28.86
CA THR A 470 16.57 -34.08 27.77
C THR A 470 17.24 -34.23 26.41
N PHE A 471 16.65 -35.05 25.56
CA PHE A 471 16.95 -35.13 24.15
C PHE A 471 15.67 -34.92 23.35
N ASN A 472 15.70 -34.05 22.36
CA ASN A 472 14.60 -33.82 21.43
C ASN A 472 15.14 -33.77 20.00
N GLY A 473 14.61 -34.63 19.15
CA GLY A 473 14.91 -34.67 17.72
C GLY A 473 13.66 -34.65 16.89
N ASN A 474 13.60 -33.77 15.89
CA ASN A 474 12.60 -33.78 14.83
C ASN A 474 13.31 -33.70 13.50
N LEU A 475 13.03 -34.64 12.60
CA LEU A 475 13.58 -34.72 11.26
C LEU A 475 12.44 -34.92 10.26
N GLN A 476 12.45 -34.16 9.18
CA GLN A 476 11.51 -34.29 8.06
C GLN A 476 12.28 -34.23 6.74
N TYR A 477 12.00 -35.17 5.86
CA TYR A 477 12.58 -35.24 4.52
C TYR A 477 11.51 -35.37 3.44
N LYS A 478 11.50 -34.46 2.47
CA LYS A 478 10.59 -34.47 1.32
C LYS A 478 11.20 -35.31 0.20
N LEU A 479 10.78 -36.57 0.10
CA LEU A 479 11.16 -37.48 -0.99
C LEU A 479 10.68 -36.95 -2.35
N SER A 480 9.47 -36.40 -2.40
CA SER A 480 8.88 -35.77 -3.60
C SER A 480 7.92 -34.65 -3.20
N LYS A 481 7.30 -33.97 -4.18
CA LYS A 481 6.25 -32.98 -3.91
C LYS A 481 5.02 -33.58 -3.22
N LYS A 482 4.81 -34.91 -3.31
CA LYS A 482 3.67 -35.63 -2.72
C LYS A 482 4.02 -36.48 -1.50
N ILE A 483 5.29 -36.89 -1.34
CA ILE A 483 5.70 -37.82 -0.27
C ILE A 483 6.73 -37.16 0.62
N SER A 484 6.48 -37.15 1.93
CA SER A 484 7.43 -36.75 2.95
C SER A 484 7.55 -37.83 4.01
N VAL A 485 8.76 -38.05 4.52
CA VAL A 485 9.01 -38.90 5.67
C VAL A 485 9.40 -38.04 6.85
N PHE A 486 9.05 -38.46 8.05
CA PHE A 486 9.40 -37.74 9.26
C PHE A 486 9.71 -38.70 10.40
N GLY A 487 10.50 -38.22 11.35
CA GLY A 487 10.85 -38.91 12.58
C GLY A 487 10.93 -37.89 13.73
N ASN A 488 10.32 -38.23 14.84
CA ASN A 488 10.37 -37.47 16.07
C ASN A 488 10.77 -38.40 17.21
N TYR A 489 11.81 -38.00 17.95
CA TYR A 489 12.28 -38.72 19.13
C TYR A 489 12.40 -37.74 20.29
N ILE A 490 11.75 -38.07 21.40
CA ILE A 490 11.78 -37.26 22.62
C ILE A 490 12.09 -38.18 23.78
N ARG A 491 13.13 -37.83 24.54
CA ARG A 491 13.47 -38.47 25.80
C ARG A 491 13.68 -37.40 26.84
N ASP A 492 12.82 -37.35 27.83
CA ASP A 492 12.85 -36.36 28.89
C ASP A 492 12.63 -37.00 30.26
N ALA A 493 13.52 -36.64 31.18
CA ALA A 493 13.42 -36.98 32.59
C ALA A 493 13.37 -35.69 33.41
N LYS A 494 12.21 -35.38 34.00
CA LYS A 494 12.01 -34.23 34.91
C LYS A 494 11.96 -34.72 36.35
N ASN A 495 12.51 -33.98 37.32
CA ASN A 495 12.60 -34.43 38.72
C ASN A 495 13.33 -35.79 38.82
N PHE A 496 14.58 -35.85 38.38
CA PHE A 496 15.34 -37.11 38.28
C PHE A 496 15.65 -37.74 39.65
N GLN A 497 15.74 -36.94 40.71
CA GLN A 497 15.90 -37.36 42.12
C GLN A 497 14.60 -37.82 42.77
N ARG A 498 13.44 -37.62 42.11
CA ARG A 498 12.13 -38.04 42.61
C ARG A 498 11.79 -37.36 43.94
N ASP A 499 11.89 -36.03 43.93
CA ASP A 499 11.43 -35.19 45.03
C ASP A 499 9.90 -35.20 45.10
N THR A 500 9.35 -35.51 46.28
CA THR A 500 7.92 -35.71 46.52
C THR A 500 7.09 -34.43 46.42
N LEU A 501 7.68 -33.22 46.52
CA LEU A 501 6.90 -31.98 46.41
C LEU A 501 6.37 -31.66 45.02
N PHE A 502 7.00 -32.20 43.97
CA PHE A 502 6.56 -31.95 42.60
C PHE A 502 5.31 -32.76 42.22
N TYR A 503 4.77 -33.58 43.13
CA TYR A 503 3.63 -34.51 42.97
C TYR A 503 3.78 -35.58 41.88
N ALA A 504 4.70 -35.41 40.92
CA ALA A 504 5.05 -36.40 39.90
C ALA A 504 6.54 -36.27 39.50
N ALA A 505 7.15 -37.39 39.10
CA ALA A 505 8.49 -37.42 38.49
C ALA A 505 8.43 -38.08 37.10
N PRO A 506 7.81 -37.43 36.10
CA PRO A 506 7.56 -38.05 34.80
C PRO A 506 8.87 -38.38 34.08
N TYR A 507 8.93 -39.60 33.57
CA TYR A 507 9.82 -40.06 32.52
C TYR A 507 9.01 -40.25 31.25
N ARG A 508 9.47 -39.66 30.14
CA ARG A 508 8.93 -39.95 28.83
C ARG A 508 10.03 -40.36 27.87
N ASP A 509 9.74 -41.41 27.11
CA ASP A 509 10.57 -41.92 26.02
C ASP A 509 9.65 -42.24 24.85
N PHE A 510 9.75 -41.45 23.79
CA PHE A 510 8.77 -41.38 22.71
C PHE A 510 9.50 -41.38 21.38
N LEU A 511 9.17 -42.33 20.50
CA LEU A 511 9.62 -42.36 19.12
C LEU A 511 8.41 -42.47 18.22
N GLN A 512 8.27 -41.56 17.26
CA GLN A 512 7.27 -41.61 16.21
C GLN A 512 7.92 -41.32 14.87
N TYR A 513 7.76 -42.22 13.92
CA TYR A 513 8.17 -41.99 12.54
C TYR A 513 7.04 -42.34 11.60
N GLY A 514 7.08 -41.80 10.39
CA GLY A 514 5.97 -41.97 9.49
C GLY A 514 6.20 -41.46 8.08
N ILE A 515 5.21 -41.75 7.25
CA ILE A 515 5.14 -41.35 5.85
C ILE A 515 3.88 -40.51 5.69
N GLN A 516 4.04 -39.35 5.08
CA GLN A 516 2.99 -38.43 4.72
C GLN A 516 2.85 -38.42 3.19
N TYR A 517 1.64 -38.75 2.71
CA TYR A 517 1.32 -38.83 1.29
C TYR A 517 0.16 -37.90 0.92
N LYS A 518 0.45 -36.89 0.08
CA LYS A 518 -0.55 -36.00 -0.52
C LYS A 518 -1.15 -36.67 -1.76
N TYR A 519 -2.27 -37.35 -1.57
CA TYR A 519 -2.97 -38.04 -2.67
C TYR A 519 -3.68 -37.05 -3.61
N ILE A 520 -4.15 -35.90 -3.10
CA ILE A 520 -4.66 -34.76 -3.87
C ILE A 520 -4.18 -33.43 -3.27
N LYS A 521 -4.44 -32.29 -3.93
CA LYS A 521 -4.01 -30.97 -3.42
C LYS A 521 -4.57 -30.63 -2.03
N ASN A 522 -5.79 -31.09 -1.77
CA ASN A 522 -6.59 -30.76 -0.58
C ASN A 522 -6.76 -31.97 0.36
N GLY A 523 -5.92 -33.00 0.21
CA GLY A 523 -6.11 -34.28 0.90
C GLY A 523 -4.78 -34.99 1.13
N MET A 524 -4.57 -35.47 2.35
CA MET A 524 -3.32 -36.07 2.78
C MET A 524 -3.55 -37.22 3.76
N LEU A 525 -2.83 -38.31 3.53
CA LEU A 525 -2.81 -39.50 4.38
C LEU A 525 -1.47 -39.54 5.10
N THR A 526 -1.48 -39.70 6.41
CA THR A 526 -0.26 -39.87 7.20
C THR A 526 -0.31 -41.18 7.98
N LEU A 527 0.71 -42.02 7.77
CA LEU A 527 0.90 -43.27 8.49
C LEU A 527 2.02 -43.07 9.51
N TYR A 528 1.75 -43.41 10.76
CA TYR A 528 2.67 -43.29 11.88
C TYR A 528 2.91 -44.67 12.48
N ASN A 529 4.15 -44.92 12.88
CA ASN A 529 4.52 -46.04 13.71
C ASN A 529 5.44 -45.55 14.83
N GLY A 530 5.40 -46.18 15.99
CA GLY A 530 6.16 -45.70 17.11
C GLY A 530 5.94 -46.46 18.40
N PHE A 531 6.61 -45.96 19.43
CA PHE A 531 6.38 -46.37 20.80
C PHE A 531 6.37 -45.16 21.72
N GLN A 532 5.71 -45.33 22.86
CA GLN A 532 5.71 -44.36 23.94
C GLN A 532 5.83 -45.08 25.28
N LYS A 533 6.74 -44.60 26.12
CA LYS A 533 6.87 -44.99 27.52
C LYS A 533 6.58 -43.77 28.36
N TYR A 534 5.63 -43.90 29.27
CA TYR A 534 5.37 -42.90 30.31
C TYR A 534 5.47 -43.59 31.65
N GLN A 535 6.29 -43.04 32.53
CA GLN A 535 6.48 -43.57 33.87
C GLN A 535 6.53 -42.40 34.85
N ASP A 536 5.62 -42.39 35.81
CA ASP A 536 5.82 -41.64 37.04
C ASP A 536 6.86 -42.39 37.88
N ARG A 537 7.91 -41.69 38.28
CA ARG A 537 8.99 -42.28 39.07
C ARG A 537 8.81 -42.06 40.57
N LEU A 538 7.79 -41.32 41.01
CA LEU A 538 7.38 -41.16 42.41
C LEU A 538 6.41 -42.27 42.84
N GLU A 539 6.42 -42.59 44.14
CA GLU A 539 5.46 -43.52 44.74
C GLU A 539 4.39 -42.74 45.53
N PRO A 540 3.08 -43.08 45.40
CA PRO A 540 2.53 -44.08 44.51
C PRO A 540 2.50 -43.61 43.05
N LYS A 541 2.97 -44.44 42.12
CA LYS A 541 2.99 -44.12 40.69
C LYS A 541 1.58 -43.90 40.13
N GLN A 542 1.34 -42.75 39.47
CA GLN A 542 0.05 -42.45 38.85
C GLN A 542 -0.11 -43.03 37.43
N PHE A 543 1.00 -43.22 36.71
CA PHE A 543 1.04 -43.91 35.41
C PHE A 543 2.38 -44.63 35.24
N ASP A 544 2.38 -45.83 34.71
CA ASP A 544 3.59 -46.56 34.31
C ASP A 544 3.21 -47.51 33.19
N TYR A 545 3.45 -47.12 31.94
CA TYR A 545 3.09 -47.94 30.80
C TYR A 545 4.08 -47.82 29.64
N TYR A 546 4.07 -48.85 28.82
CA TYR A 546 4.77 -48.89 27.54
C TYR A 546 3.79 -49.31 26.45
N GLU A 547 3.63 -48.47 25.43
CA GLU A 547 2.73 -48.72 24.31
C GLU A 547 3.50 -48.69 22.99
N LYS A 548 3.31 -49.73 22.17
CA LYS A 548 3.68 -49.72 20.74
C LYS A 548 2.43 -49.44 19.95
N TYR A 549 2.47 -48.49 19.02
CA TYR A 549 1.28 -48.08 18.29
C TYR A 549 1.52 -47.89 16.80
N PHE A 550 0.45 -48.09 16.04
CA PHE A 550 0.31 -47.69 14.66
C PHE A 550 -0.85 -46.71 14.56
N LYS A 551 -0.65 -45.59 13.88
CA LYS A 551 -1.69 -44.55 13.72
C LYS A 551 -1.84 -44.18 12.26
N VAL A 552 -3.09 -44.00 11.84
CA VAL A 552 -3.49 -43.51 10.52
C VAL A 552 -4.19 -42.18 10.73
N SER A 553 -3.80 -41.15 9.99
CA SER A 553 -4.44 -39.83 9.96
C SER A 553 -4.83 -39.47 8.54
N ILE A 554 -6.05 -39.02 8.34
CA ILE A 554 -6.57 -38.48 7.09
C ILE A 554 -6.94 -37.03 7.32
N ASP A 555 -6.30 -36.14 6.57
CA ASP A 555 -6.57 -34.71 6.56
C ASP A 555 -7.16 -34.36 5.19
N GLN A 556 -8.44 -33.99 5.15
CA GLN A 556 -9.16 -33.74 3.91
C GLN A 556 -9.98 -32.45 4.00
N GLN A 557 -9.83 -31.58 3.00
CA GLN A 557 -10.74 -30.46 2.79
C GLN A 557 -11.84 -30.85 1.80
N ILE A 558 -13.09 -30.84 2.25
CA ILE A 558 -14.31 -31.13 1.47
C ILE A 558 -15.14 -29.84 1.41
N GLY A 559 -15.08 -29.13 0.28
CA GLY A 559 -15.69 -27.80 0.17
C GLY A 559 -15.10 -26.82 1.20
N MET A 560 -15.94 -26.29 2.07
CA MET A 560 -15.55 -25.39 3.18
C MET A 560 -15.13 -26.12 4.46
N PHE A 561 -15.31 -27.44 4.52
CA PHE A 561 -15.01 -28.23 5.71
C PHE A 561 -13.59 -28.79 5.64
N GLN A 562 -12.86 -28.67 6.73
CA GLN A 562 -11.62 -29.37 7.00
C GLN A 562 -11.93 -30.52 7.96
N VAL A 563 -11.68 -31.74 7.51
CA VAL A 563 -11.97 -32.97 8.25
C VAL A 563 -10.64 -33.65 8.55
N ASN A 564 -10.34 -33.84 9.83
CA ASN A 564 -9.24 -34.65 10.31
C ASN A 564 -9.81 -35.88 11.02
N LEU A 565 -9.46 -37.06 10.51
CA LEU A 565 -9.81 -38.36 11.10
C LEU A 565 -8.53 -39.07 11.48
N GLN A 566 -8.42 -39.54 12.72
CA GLN A 566 -7.29 -40.35 13.16
C GLN A 566 -7.76 -41.61 13.86
N GLY A 567 -7.08 -42.72 13.56
CA GLY A 567 -7.22 -43.99 14.26
C GLY A 567 -5.85 -44.47 14.71
N GLN A 568 -5.65 -44.63 16.01
CA GLN A 568 -4.46 -45.21 16.62
C GLN A 568 -4.81 -46.57 17.22
N PHE A 569 -3.97 -47.55 16.96
CA PHE A 569 -4.08 -48.91 17.47
C PHE A 569 -2.75 -49.28 18.11
N GLY A 570 -2.79 -49.63 19.38
CA GLY A 570 -1.60 -49.93 20.15
C GLY A 570 -1.76 -51.15 21.04
N LYS A 571 -0.63 -51.75 21.40
CA LYS A 571 -0.52 -52.73 22.48
C LYS A 571 0.16 -52.06 23.66
N THR A 572 -0.52 -52.05 24.80
CA THR A 572 -0.14 -51.32 26.00
C THR A 572 0.16 -52.31 27.12
N ASN A 573 1.39 -52.29 27.59
CA ASN A 573 1.79 -52.95 28.82
C ASN A 573 1.65 -51.92 29.95
N ASN A 574 0.70 -52.14 30.85
CA ASN A 574 0.53 -51.31 32.03
C ASN A 574 1.24 -51.95 33.22
N TYR A 575 2.31 -51.31 33.67
CA TYR A 575 3.13 -51.76 34.80
C TYR A 575 2.52 -51.38 36.16
N LEU A 576 1.47 -50.54 36.22
CA LEU A 576 0.74 -50.28 37.46
C LEU A 576 -0.22 -51.42 37.82
N SER A 577 -1.02 -51.87 36.86
CA SER A 577 -2.02 -52.93 37.06
C SER A 577 -1.50 -54.32 36.70
N GLY A 578 -0.29 -54.41 36.12
CA GLY A 578 0.27 -55.65 35.58
C GLY A 578 -0.44 -56.18 34.33
N PHE A 579 -1.39 -55.42 33.78
CA PHE A 579 -2.24 -55.82 32.67
C PHE A 579 -1.59 -55.50 31.32
N ASN A 580 -1.72 -56.43 30.37
CA ASN A 580 -1.35 -56.22 28.97
C ASN A 580 -2.61 -56.24 28.11
N GLY A 581 -2.88 -55.14 27.41
CA GLY A 581 -4.10 -54.98 26.64
C GLY A 581 -3.91 -54.19 25.36
N ASN A 582 -4.94 -54.21 24.51
CA ASN A 582 -4.98 -53.37 23.33
C ASN A 582 -5.55 -52.00 23.69
N SER A 583 -4.97 -50.94 23.13
CA SER A 583 -5.50 -49.58 23.22
C SER A 583 -5.85 -49.07 21.84
N SER A 584 -7.03 -48.48 21.69
CA SER A 584 -7.48 -47.86 20.45
C SER A 584 -7.98 -46.45 20.71
N PHE A 585 -7.58 -45.51 19.84
CA PHE A 585 -8.00 -44.12 19.90
C PHE A 585 -8.54 -43.70 18.55
N TYR A 586 -9.74 -43.17 18.55
CA TYR A 586 -10.39 -42.61 17.36
C TYR A 586 -10.64 -41.14 17.64
N THR A 587 -10.12 -40.26 16.80
CA THR A 587 -10.33 -38.82 16.92
C THR A 587 -10.87 -38.28 15.61
N THR A 588 -11.90 -37.44 15.73
CA THR A 588 -12.52 -36.73 14.62
C THR A 588 -12.52 -35.26 14.95
N ASN A 589 -12.00 -34.42 14.04
CA ASN A 589 -12.06 -32.97 14.13
C ASN A 589 -12.62 -32.42 12.82
N ILE A 590 -13.73 -31.68 12.90
CA ILE A 590 -14.40 -31.08 11.76
C ILE A 590 -14.46 -29.58 12.01
N SER A 591 -13.79 -28.82 11.15
CA SER A 591 -13.80 -27.36 11.21
C SER A 591 -14.20 -26.74 9.89
N PHE A 592 -14.89 -25.60 9.94
CA PHE A 592 -15.15 -24.78 8.76
C PHE A 592 -15.15 -23.31 9.12
N GLU A 593 -14.90 -22.47 8.12
CA GLU A 593 -15.00 -21.02 8.25
C GLU A 593 -15.90 -20.47 7.14
N LYS A 594 -16.92 -19.71 7.51
CA LYS A 594 -17.81 -19.01 6.59
C LYS A 594 -18.36 -17.75 7.26
N PHE A 595 -18.52 -16.67 6.51
CA PHE A 595 -19.10 -15.41 7.01
C PHE A 595 -18.42 -14.87 8.28
N LYS A 596 -17.07 -14.83 8.31
CA LYS A 596 -16.27 -14.43 9.49
C LYS A 596 -16.61 -15.23 10.77
N THR A 597 -17.18 -16.42 10.59
CA THR A 597 -17.51 -17.35 11.67
C THR A 597 -16.76 -18.64 11.43
N SER A 598 -15.96 -19.03 12.42
CA SER A 598 -15.26 -20.30 12.46
C SER A 598 -15.94 -21.22 13.46
N PHE A 599 -16.07 -22.47 13.07
CA PHE A 599 -16.67 -23.51 13.88
C PHE A 599 -15.76 -24.72 13.87
N ASN A 600 -15.54 -25.33 15.03
CA ASN A 600 -14.76 -26.55 15.18
C ASN A 600 -15.50 -27.50 16.13
N ILE A 601 -15.77 -28.71 15.69
CA ILE A 601 -16.22 -29.82 16.53
C ILE A 601 -15.11 -30.84 16.61
N TYR A 602 -14.83 -31.30 17.83
CA TYR A 602 -13.97 -32.45 18.04
C TYR A 602 -14.71 -33.54 18.82
N ALA A 603 -14.39 -34.78 18.50
CA ALA A 603 -14.78 -35.96 19.26
C ALA A 603 -13.61 -36.94 19.32
N SER A 604 -13.44 -37.58 20.47
CA SER A 604 -12.45 -38.61 20.69
C SER A 604 -13.08 -39.76 21.46
N TYR A 605 -12.96 -40.97 20.93
CA TYR A 605 -13.34 -42.19 21.61
C TYR A 605 -12.09 -43.04 21.82
N ALA A 606 -11.82 -43.40 23.06
CA ALA A 606 -10.65 -44.16 23.46
C ALA A 606 -11.08 -45.42 24.21
N ILE A 607 -10.50 -46.55 23.84
CA ILE A 607 -10.48 -47.76 24.66
C ILE A 607 -9.03 -47.93 25.09
N THR A 608 -8.74 -47.78 26.37
CA THR A 608 -7.36 -47.73 26.84
C THR A 608 -7.12 -48.65 28.02
N SER A 609 -5.93 -49.26 28.02
CA SER A 609 -5.43 -50.05 29.12
C SER A 609 -4.34 -49.31 29.91
N ARG A 610 -4.18 -47.99 29.68
CA ARG A 610 -3.11 -47.17 30.27
C ARG A 610 -3.30 -46.86 31.76
N TYR A 611 -4.54 -46.92 32.27
CA TYR A 611 -4.87 -46.53 33.65
C TYR A 611 -5.28 -47.74 34.51
N GLN A 612 -5.73 -47.47 35.74
CA GLN A 612 -6.04 -48.49 36.74
C GLN A 612 -7.14 -49.48 36.30
N MET A 613 -8.10 -49.05 35.49
CA MET A 613 -9.17 -49.92 34.98
C MET A 613 -8.76 -50.65 33.69
N GLN A 614 -9.06 -51.95 33.61
CA GLN A 614 -8.83 -52.75 32.41
C GLN A 614 -9.82 -52.33 31.31
N ASN A 615 -9.31 -51.97 30.13
CA ASN A 615 -10.11 -51.58 28.95
C ASN A 615 -11.10 -50.43 29.22
N ASP A 616 -10.62 -49.38 29.88
CA ASP A 616 -11.41 -48.18 30.17
C ASP A 616 -11.89 -47.51 28.87
N LYS A 617 -13.19 -47.20 28.82
CA LYS A 617 -13.85 -46.60 27.66
C LYS A 617 -14.12 -45.13 27.95
N GLN A 618 -13.46 -44.26 27.21
CA GLN A 618 -13.54 -42.82 27.41
C GLN A 618 -14.09 -42.15 26.14
N LEU A 619 -15.10 -41.30 26.31
CA LEU A 619 -15.66 -40.48 25.23
C LEU A 619 -15.49 -39.00 25.60
N TYR A 620 -14.75 -38.30 24.76
CA TYR A 620 -14.54 -36.86 24.85
C TYR A 620 -15.14 -36.18 23.64
N TYR A 621 -15.82 -35.08 23.83
CA TYR A 621 -16.36 -34.28 22.74
C TYR A 621 -16.44 -32.82 23.15
N GLY A 622 -16.32 -31.95 22.15
CA GLY A 622 -16.36 -30.53 22.36
C GLY A 622 -16.61 -29.77 21.08
N ALA A 623 -16.95 -28.50 21.25
CA ALA A 623 -17.18 -27.56 20.18
C ALA A 623 -16.56 -26.21 20.51
N ARG A 624 -16.08 -25.52 19.48
CA ARG A 624 -15.66 -24.13 19.53
C ARG A 624 -16.36 -23.36 18.42
N LEU A 625 -17.00 -22.27 18.79
CA LEU A 625 -17.59 -21.30 17.88
C LEU A 625 -16.87 -19.97 18.10
N PHE A 626 -16.35 -19.37 17.04
CA PHE A 626 -15.88 -17.99 17.07
C PHE A 626 -16.55 -17.23 15.94
N SER A 627 -17.30 -16.18 16.25
CA SER A 627 -18.02 -15.36 15.29
C SER A 627 -17.67 -13.89 15.46
N ARG A 628 -17.28 -13.24 14.35
CA ARG A 628 -17.08 -11.79 14.28
C ARG A 628 -18.25 -11.16 13.52
N PHE A 629 -19.31 -10.83 14.26
CA PHE A 629 -20.55 -10.24 13.72
C PHE A 629 -20.30 -8.91 12.99
N SER A 630 -19.39 -8.10 13.53
CA SER A 630 -18.92 -6.85 12.94
C SER A 630 -17.46 -6.61 13.32
N ASP A 631 -16.84 -5.55 12.81
CA ASP A 631 -15.50 -5.20 13.26
C ASP A 631 -15.45 -4.69 14.71
N LYS A 632 -16.62 -4.44 15.30
CA LYS A 632 -16.82 -3.95 16.67
C LYS A 632 -17.32 -5.04 17.63
N THR A 633 -17.72 -6.21 17.14
CA THR A 633 -18.39 -7.22 17.96
C THR A 633 -17.91 -8.62 17.63
N SER A 634 -17.48 -9.36 18.64
CA SER A 634 -17.12 -10.78 18.49
C SER A 634 -17.54 -11.62 19.68
N LEU A 635 -17.83 -12.89 19.41
CA LEU A 635 -18.23 -13.89 20.38
C LEU A 635 -17.41 -15.18 20.17
N SER A 636 -16.83 -15.69 21.25
CA SER A 636 -16.19 -16.99 21.33
C SER A 636 -16.92 -17.84 22.35
N ILE A 637 -17.31 -19.05 21.95
CA ILE A 637 -17.88 -20.06 22.84
C ILE A 637 -17.05 -21.32 22.69
N PHE A 638 -16.67 -21.91 23.80
CA PHE A 638 -15.97 -23.18 23.87
C PHE A 638 -16.66 -24.10 24.87
N TYR A 639 -16.79 -25.37 24.52
CA TYR A 639 -17.32 -26.40 25.38
C TYR A 639 -16.56 -27.70 25.16
N GLN A 640 -16.27 -28.41 26.25
CA GLN A 640 -15.73 -29.75 26.25
C GLN A 640 -16.25 -30.51 27.46
N ASN A 641 -16.67 -31.76 27.27
CA ASN A 641 -17.30 -32.53 28.33
C ASN A 641 -16.33 -32.92 29.47
N ASN A 642 -15.10 -33.33 29.13
CA ASN A 642 -14.05 -33.71 30.08
C ASN A 642 -12.68 -33.84 29.39
N TYR A 643 -11.64 -34.15 30.15
CA TYR A 643 -10.27 -34.37 29.67
C TYR A 643 -9.73 -35.75 30.05
N MET A 644 -8.65 -36.15 29.40
CA MET A 644 -7.95 -37.40 29.72
C MET A 644 -7.31 -37.33 31.12
N PRO A 645 -7.25 -38.44 31.89
CA PRO A 645 -6.68 -38.45 33.23
C PRO A 645 -5.23 -37.94 33.28
N GLU A 646 -4.41 -38.15 32.25
CA GLU A 646 -3.04 -37.63 32.26
C GLU A 646 -3.00 -36.10 32.27
N GLU A 647 -4.10 -35.40 31.96
CA GLU A 647 -4.18 -33.95 32.01
C GLU A 647 -4.48 -33.41 33.41
N TYR A 648 -4.60 -34.25 34.44
CA TYR A 648 -4.98 -33.79 35.80
C TYR A 648 -3.97 -32.81 36.42
N PHE A 649 -2.72 -32.79 35.95
CA PHE A 649 -1.68 -31.88 36.43
C PHE A 649 -1.84 -30.43 35.92
N ARG A 650 -2.86 -30.14 35.10
CA ARG A 650 -3.16 -28.80 34.57
C ARG A 650 -4.62 -28.42 34.78
N ASP A 651 -4.89 -27.12 34.79
CA ASP A 651 -6.24 -26.59 34.77
C ASP A 651 -6.92 -26.93 33.44
N ARG A 652 -8.18 -27.34 33.52
CA ARG A 652 -8.92 -27.93 32.41
C ARG A 652 -10.22 -27.17 32.21
N ASN A 653 -10.40 -26.54 31.05
CA ASN A 653 -11.55 -25.71 30.75
C ASN A 653 -12.72 -26.55 30.20
N LEU A 654 -13.87 -26.57 30.85
CA LEU A 654 -15.04 -27.31 30.38
C LEU A 654 -16.00 -26.43 29.57
N PHE A 655 -16.08 -25.15 29.89
CA PHE A 655 -16.95 -24.20 29.20
C PHE A 655 -16.38 -22.80 29.29
N GLU A 656 -16.38 -22.07 28.18
CA GLU A 656 -15.95 -20.68 28.15
C GLU A 656 -16.78 -19.84 27.17
N VAL A 657 -17.10 -18.63 27.60
CA VAL A 657 -17.74 -17.60 26.79
C VAL A 657 -16.89 -16.34 26.89
N LEU A 658 -16.50 -15.81 25.75
CA LEU A 658 -15.83 -14.51 25.62
C LEU A 658 -16.64 -13.66 24.65
N PHE A 659 -17.13 -12.52 25.11
CA PHE A 659 -17.85 -11.56 24.29
C PHE A 659 -17.16 -10.21 24.35
N HIS A 660 -16.91 -9.62 23.19
CA HIS A 660 -16.24 -8.34 23.04
C HIS A 660 -17.13 -7.39 22.25
N GLN A 661 -17.29 -6.16 22.75
CA GLN A 661 -18.07 -5.10 22.12
C GLN A 661 -17.33 -3.75 22.21
N GLN A 662 -17.09 -3.13 21.07
CA GLN A 662 -16.69 -1.73 20.99
C GLN A 662 -17.93 -0.83 21.00
N LEU A 663 -18.13 -0.04 22.05
CA LEU A 663 -19.30 0.83 22.21
C LEU A 663 -19.20 2.10 21.34
N PHE A 664 -18.02 2.73 21.35
CA PHE A 664 -17.66 3.89 20.54
C PHE A 664 -16.14 3.88 20.29
N PRO A 665 -15.59 4.72 19.40
CA PRO A 665 -14.14 4.78 19.17
C PRO A 665 -13.36 4.95 20.48
N GLY A 666 -12.44 4.01 20.76
CA GLY A 666 -11.66 3.99 22.00
C GLY A 666 -12.36 3.41 23.24
N SER A 667 -13.58 2.88 23.15
CA SER A 667 -14.28 2.27 24.29
C SER A 667 -14.67 0.82 24.00
N GLU A 668 -14.21 -0.09 24.87
CA GLU A 668 -14.38 -1.53 24.73
C GLU A 668 -15.01 -2.13 26.00
N LEU A 669 -15.89 -3.11 25.82
CA LEU A 669 -16.52 -3.89 26.88
C LEU A 669 -16.27 -5.37 26.60
N ASP A 670 -15.65 -6.05 27.57
CA ASP A 670 -15.34 -7.47 27.53
C ASP A 670 -16.09 -8.21 28.64
N LEU A 671 -16.79 -9.27 28.23
CA LEU A 671 -17.51 -10.18 29.12
C LEU A 671 -16.89 -11.57 28.98
N SER A 672 -16.43 -12.14 30.09
CA SER A 672 -15.78 -13.45 30.11
C SER A 672 -16.39 -14.33 31.19
N GLY A 673 -16.67 -15.59 30.85
CA GLY A 673 -17.13 -16.60 31.81
C GLY A 673 -16.45 -17.92 31.51
N ARG A 674 -15.94 -18.60 32.54
CA ARG A 674 -15.25 -19.88 32.41
C ARG A 674 -15.65 -20.84 33.52
N TYR A 675 -15.82 -22.10 33.14
CA TYR A 675 -16.06 -23.22 34.03
C TYR A 675 -14.91 -24.24 33.88
N SER A 676 -14.17 -24.52 34.94
CA SER A 676 -12.93 -25.30 34.86
C SER A 676 -12.75 -26.30 36.00
N LEU A 677 -11.98 -27.35 35.75
CA LEU A 677 -11.45 -28.26 36.77
C LEU A 677 -10.03 -27.80 37.10
N GLN A 678 -9.76 -27.50 38.37
CA GLN A 678 -8.42 -27.15 38.84
C GLN A 678 -7.43 -28.30 38.72
N ARG A 679 -6.14 -27.98 38.62
CA ARG A 679 -5.04 -28.94 38.76
C ARG A 679 -5.21 -29.78 40.04
N GLY A 680 -5.08 -31.10 39.90
CA GLY A 680 -5.19 -32.05 41.02
C GLY A 680 -6.60 -32.54 41.32
N GLU A 681 -7.64 -31.84 40.84
CA GLU A 681 -9.05 -32.17 41.09
C GLU A 681 -9.67 -32.99 39.94
N LEU A 682 -10.42 -34.05 40.24
CA LEU A 682 -11.08 -34.85 39.19
C LEU A 682 -12.57 -34.52 39.01
N GLY A 683 -13.19 -33.83 39.98
CA GLY A 683 -14.64 -33.61 40.00
C GLY A 683 -15.11 -32.23 40.43
N ASN A 684 -14.35 -31.52 41.28
CA ASN A 684 -14.73 -30.18 41.73
C ASN A 684 -14.52 -29.17 40.61
N LYS A 685 -15.59 -28.44 40.30
CA LYS A 685 -15.66 -27.50 39.20
C LYS A 685 -15.74 -26.07 39.74
N ASP A 686 -14.88 -25.22 39.22
CA ASP A 686 -14.85 -23.80 39.56
C ASP A 686 -15.50 -22.98 38.46
N PHE A 687 -16.10 -21.87 38.88
CA PHE A 687 -16.69 -20.91 37.99
C PHE A 687 -16.04 -19.55 38.21
N ILE A 688 -15.65 -18.90 37.12
CA ILE A 688 -15.13 -17.55 37.15
C ILE A 688 -15.82 -16.70 36.09
N PHE A 689 -16.11 -15.45 36.45
CA PHE A 689 -16.74 -14.46 35.59
C PHE A 689 -15.99 -13.13 35.71
N SER A 690 -15.86 -12.43 34.59
CA SER A 690 -15.25 -11.10 34.52
C SER A 690 -16.03 -10.19 33.58
N LEU A 691 -16.24 -8.95 34.04
CA LEU A 691 -16.75 -7.85 33.24
C LEU A 691 -15.71 -6.74 33.23
N ARG A 692 -15.12 -6.44 32.07
CA ARG A 692 -14.05 -5.45 31.91
C ARG A 692 -14.51 -4.33 30.98
N TYR A 693 -14.31 -3.10 31.41
CA TYR A 693 -14.44 -1.91 30.57
C TYR A 693 -13.06 -1.32 30.32
N THR A 694 -12.74 -1.00 29.07
CA THR A 694 -11.45 -0.41 28.66
C THR A 694 -11.65 0.87 27.87
N LEU A 695 -11.02 1.95 28.34
CA LEU A 695 -10.96 3.25 27.68
C LEU A 695 -9.56 3.46 27.09
N ARG A 696 -9.45 3.60 25.77
CA ARG A 696 -8.22 3.90 25.03
C ARG A 696 -8.18 5.36 24.64
N LEU A 697 -7.19 6.07 25.15
CA LEU A 697 -6.94 7.49 24.99
C LEU A 697 -5.64 7.71 24.22
N ASN A 698 -5.60 8.73 23.37
CA ASN A 698 -4.39 9.16 22.68
C ASN A 698 -3.88 10.45 23.33
N MET A 699 -3.06 10.31 24.37
CA MET A 699 -2.61 11.43 25.21
C MET A 699 -1.59 12.30 24.48
N PRO A 700 -1.75 13.63 24.41
CA PRO A 700 -0.77 14.50 23.76
C PRO A 700 0.53 14.56 24.58
N VAL A 701 1.66 14.25 23.95
CA VAL A 701 2.98 14.21 24.63
C VAL A 701 3.98 15.22 24.07
N GLN A 702 3.81 15.67 22.82
CA GLN A 702 4.68 16.68 22.21
C GLN A 702 3.88 17.52 21.21
N LYS A 703 3.99 18.86 21.25
CA LYS A 703 3.49 19.74 20.18
C LYS A 703 4.46 19.66 18.98
N ILE A 704 3.96 19.24 17.81
CA ILE A 704 4.79 18.97 16.60
C ILE A 704 4.63 20.01 15.48
N ALA A 705 3.60 20.85 15.58
CA ALA A 705 3.31 21.89 14.60
C ALA A 705 2.63 23.07 15.29
N GLU A 706 2.71 24.22 14.64
CA GLU A 706 1.95 25.41 14.98
C GLU A 706 1.30 25.90 13.71
N TYR A 707 -0.02 26.06 13.76
CA TYR A 707 -0.80 26.48 12.62
C TYR A 707 -1.58 27.75 12.95
N THR A 708 -1.77 28.56 11.92
CA THR A 708 -2.64 29.72 11.87
C THR A 708 -3.77 29.49 10.87
N SER A 709 -4.80 30.33 10.96
CA SER A 709 -5.92 30.39 10.05
C SER A 709 -6.11 31.79 9.49
N LEU A 710 -6.66 31.85 8.28
CA LEU A 710 -7.10 33.08 7.61
C LEU A 710 -8.57 32.91 7.25
N SER A 711 -9.42 33.83 7.70
CA SER A 711 -10.82 33.92 7.29
C SER A 711 -11.10 35.28 6.68
N GLY A 712 -12.18 35.38 5.93
CA GLY A 712 -12.60 36.66 5.37
C GLY A 712 -13.86 36.55 4.56
N ASN A 713 -14.33 37.70 4.10
CA ASN A 713 -15.50 37.84 3.24
C ASN A 713 -15.15 38.61 1.97
N ILE A 714 -15.67 38.14 0.84
CA ILE A 714 -15.72 38.88 -0.42
C ILE A 714 -17.06 39.61 -0.50
N SER A 715 -17.08 40.90 -0.18
CA SER A 715 -18.31 41.70 -0.22
C SER A 715 -18.74 41.93 -1.68
N ASN A 716 -20.01 41.69 -1.99
CA ASN A 716 -20.57 42.00 -3.30
C ASN A 716 -20.76 43.52 -3.47
N LEU A 717 -19.99 44.15 -4.36
CA LEU A 717 -20.07 45.59 -4.67
C LEU A 717 -20.60 45.82 -6.10
N GLY A 718 -21.63 45.07 -6.48
CA GLY A 718 -22.34 45.23 -7.76
C GLY A 718 -22.05 44.15 -8.81
N VAL A 719 -21.49 43.01 -8.40
CA VAL A 719 -21.22 41.85 -9.27
C VAL A 719 -22.35 40.82 -9.20
N LYS A 720 -22.41 39.93 -10.19
CA LYS A 720 -23.48 38.91 -10.26
C LYS A 720 -23.40 37.85 -9.17
N LYS A 721 -22.18 37.45 -8.78
CA LYS A 721 -21.97 36.43 -7.73
C LYS A 721 -20.65 36.66 -6.99
N THR A 722 -20.66 36.35 -5.70
CA THR A 722 -19.45 36.18 -4.88
C THR A 722 -19.31 34.74 -4.38
N GLU A 723 -20.24 33.85 -4.71
CA GLU A 723 -20.17 32.41 -4.45
C GLU A 723 -19.24 31.71 -5.45
N GLY A 724 -18.46 30.73 -4.95
CA GLY A 724 -17.65 29.88 -5.81
C GLY A 724 -16.37 30.54 -6.31
N ILE A 725 -16.02 31.72 -5.79
CA ILE A 725 -14.77 32.41 -6.09
C ILE A 725 -13.64 31.65 -5.40
N ARG A 726 -12.66 31.22 -6.19
CA ARG A 726 -11.52 30.45 -5.70
C ARG A 726 -10.37 31.38 -5.32
N LEU A 727 -9.83 31.15 -4.13
CA LEU A 727 -8.70 31.88 -3.58
C LEU A 727 -7.51 30.94 -3.41
N MET A 728 -6.33 31.45 -3.73
CA MET A 728 -5.08 30.72 -3.68
C MET A 728 -4.11 31.44 -2.75
N MET A 729 -3.48 30.69 -1.86
CA MET A 729 -2.44 31.22 -0.97
C MET A 729 -1.29 30.23 -0.91
N GLY A 730 -0.30 30.42 -1.78
CA GLY A 730 0.73 29.42 -2.06
C GLY A 730 0.10 28.09 -2.51
N ASN A 731 0.32 27.02 -1.74
CA ASN A 731 -0.26 25.69 -2.02
C ASN A 731 -1.66 25.48 -1.43
N HIS A 732 -2.16 26.43 -0.64
CA HIS A 732 -3.47 26.37 -0.02
C HIS A 732 -4.54 26.92 -0.96
N LEU A 733 -5.71 26.27 -0.95
CA LEU A 733 -6.86 26.66 -1.77
C LEU A 733 -8.09 26.74 -0.90
N SER A 734 -8.91 27.75 -1.14
CA SER A 734 -10.22 27.93 -0.55
C SER A 734 -11.22 28.39 -1.62
N VAL A 735 -12.50 28.21 -1.34
CA VAL A 735 -13.59 28.64 -2.21
C VAL A 735 -14.64 29.34 -1.37
N THR A 736 -15.19 30.44 -1.87
CA THR A 736 -16.22 31.19 -1.16
C THR A 736 -17.56 30.45 -1.10
N ASP A 737 -18.26 30.61 0.01
CA ASP A 737 -19.65 30.18 0.17
C ASP A 737 -20.66 31.16 -0.49
N LYS A 738 -21.96 30.89 -0.28
CA LYS A 738 -23.06 31.70 -0.83
C LYS A 738 -23.04 33.17 -0.40
N ASP A 739 -22.48 33.44 0.78
CA ASP A 739 -22.40 34.77 1.37
C ASP A 739 -21.04 35.44 1.07
N GLY A 740 -20.16 34.78 0.30
CA GLY A 740 -18.83 35.26 -0.04
C GLY A 740 -17.77 34.97 1.03
N ASN A 741 -18.06 34.17 2.06
CA ASN A 741 -17.08 33.86 3.10
C ASN A 741 -16.10 32.79 2.64
N TYR A 742 -14.85 32.93 3.03
CA TYR A 742 -13.80 31.94 2.79
C TYR A 742 -12.98 31.69 4.06
N VAL A 743 -12.35 30.51 4.11
CA VAL A 743 -11.48 30.13 5.22
C VAL A 743 -10.34 29.25 4.74
N PHE A 744 -9.15 29.53 5.26
CA PHE A 744 -7.98 28.69 5.18
C PHE A 744 -7.59 28.27 6.61
N LYS A 745 -7.40 26.97 6.83
CA LYS A 745 -6.88 26.42 8.09
C LYS A 745 -5.60 25.63 7.85
N ASN A 746 -4.87 25.35 8.93
CA ASN A 746 -3.64 24.55 8.92
C ASN A 746 -2.51 25.20 8.11
N ILE A 747 -2.40 26.53 8.18
CA ILE A 747 -1.35 27.30 7.51
C ILE A 747 -0.18 27.48 8.47
N VAL A 748 1.05 27.39 7.97
CA VAL A 748 2.23 27.68 8.80
C VAL A 748 2.34 29.21 8.96
N PRO A 749 2.58 29.75 10.17
CA PRO A 749 2.75 31.20 10.33
C PRO A 749 3.86 31.77 9.43
N GLY A 750 3.59 32.92 8.81
CA GLY A 750 4.53 33.55 7.87
C GLY A 750 3.87 34.55 6.92
N GLU A 751 4.65 34.99 5.93
CA GLU A 751 4.23 35.92 4.88
C GLU A 751 3.68 35.16 3.67
N TYR A 752 2.52 35.58 3.18
CA TYR A 752 1.82 34.95 2.07
C TYR A 752 1.26 36.00 1.10
N PHE A 753 1.06 35.58 -0.15
CA PHE A 753 0.28 36.34 -1.12
C PHE A 753 -1.04 35.63 -1.35
N LEU A 754 -2.14 36.36 -1.16
CA LEU A 754 -3.48 35.90 -1.52
C LEU A 754 -3.77 36.29 -2.97
N GLU A 755 -4.16 35.30 -3.75
CA GLU A 755 -4.51 35.42 -5.16
C GLU A 755 -5.95 34.97 -5.39
N ILE A 756 -6.57 35.52 -6.43
CA ILE A 756 -7.91 35.16 -6.89
C ILE A 756 -7.80 34.46 -8.23
N ASP A 757 -8.43 33.29 -8.35
CA ASP A 757 -8.54 32.58 -9.62
C ASP A 757 -9.64 33.25 -10.46
N ARG A 758 -9.20 34.08 -11.41
CA ARG A 758 -10.09 34.85 -12.27
C ARG A 758 -11.01 34.00 -13.14
N SER A 759 -10.70 32.71 -13.37
CA SER A 759 -11.60 31.81 -14.10
C SER A 759 -12.91 31.55 -13.36
N THR A 760 -12.96 31.84 -12.05
CA THR A 760 -14.15 31.66 -11.21
C THR A 760 -15.03 32.91 -11.07
N ALA A 761 -14.51 34.08 -11.46
CA ALA A 761 -15.22 35.36 -11.48
C ALA A 761 -15.72 35.69 -12.90
N ASP A 762 -16.66 36.65 -13.04
CA ASP A 762 -17.05 37.13 -14.38
C ASP A 762 -15.88 37.91 -15.03
N ILE A 763 -15.87 37.96 -16.36
CA ILE A 763 -14.74 38.52 -17.14
C ILE A 763 -14.39 39.98 -16.80
N ASN A 764 -15.38 40.74 -16.33
CA ASN A 764 -15.26 42.15 -15.95
C ASN A 764 -15.18 42.35 -14.44
N ASP A 765 -15.21 41.29 -13.63
CA ASP A 765 -15.13 41.42 -12.18
C ASP A 765 -13.69 41.76 -11.77
N ILE A 766 -13.54 42.73 -10.88
CA ILE A 766 -12.25 43.18 -10.33
C ILE A 766 -12.37 43.42 -8.83
N THR A 767 -11.27 43.17 -8.11
CA THR A 767 -11.19 43.42 -6.66
C THR A 767 -11.08 44.91 -6.37
N ASN A 768 -11.71 45.38 -5.29
CA ASN A 768 -11.60 46.76 -4.82
C ASN A 768 -10.23 47.10 -4.20
N VAL A 769 -9.43 46.08 -3.87
CA VAL A 769 -8.04 46.17 -3.40
C VAL A 769 -7.07 45.57 -4.43
N SER A 770 -5.78 45.83 -4.26
CA SER A 770 -4.75 45.30 -5.14
C SER A 770 -4.42 43.84 -4.84
N PHE A 771 -4.40 43.02 -5.90
CA PHE A 771 -4.03 41.60 -5.87
C PHE A 771 -2.81 41.34 -6.78
N PRO A 772 -1.89 40.42 -6.40
CA PRO A 772 -1.87 39.61 -5.19
C PRO A 772 -1.75 40.43 -3.90
N ALA A 773 -2.55 40.10 -2.88
CA ALA A 773 -2.55 40.84 -1.61
C ALA A 773 -1.52 40.23 -0.65
N HIS A 774 -0.60 41.05 -0.13
CA HIS A 774 0.42 40.61 0.82
C HIS A 774 -0.18 40.49 2.23
N LEU A 775 -0.04 39.32 2.86
CA LEU A 775 -0.62 38.98 4.16
C LEU A 775 0.45 38.45 5.11
N ASN A 776 0.52 39.02 6.30
CA ASN A 776 1.38 38.54 7.38
C ASN A 776 0.56 37.78 8.42
N LEU A 777 0.65 36.44 8.41
CA LEU A 777 -0.17 35.56 9.25
C LEU A 777 0.59 35.15 10.51
N ILE A 778 0.49 35.95 11.57
CA ILE A 778 1.18 35.71 12.85
C ILE A 778 0.21 35.23 13.94
N ASN A 779 -1.01 35.78 13.96
CA ASN A 779 -1.99 35.43 14.98
C ASN A 779 -2.58 34.04 14.73
N LYS A 780 -3.17 33.40 15.74
CA LYS A 780 -3.85 32.10 15.56
C LYS A 780 -5.00 32.20 14.54
N GLU A 781 -5.71 33.32 14.56
CA GLU A 781 -6.79 33.66 13.63
C GLU A 781 -6.49 35.04 13.03
N ASN A 782 -6.49 35.12 11.70
CA ASN A 782 -6.30 36.35 10.94
C ASN A 782 -7.51 36.58 10.04
N THR A 783 -7.83 37.85 9.79
CA THR A 783 -9.00 38.23 8.98
C THR A 783 -8.60 39.16 7.84
N PHE A 784 -9.04 38.88 6.61
CA PHE A 784 -8.84 39.77 5.47
C PHE A 784 -10.12 39.87 4.63
N ASN A 785 -10.75 41.05 4.64
CA ASN A 785 -11.97 41.30 3.87
C ASN A 785 -11.66 42.21 2.68
N PHE A 786 -12.27 41.92 1.54
CA PHE A 786 -12.20 42.75 0.34
C PHE A 786 -13.50 42.63 -0.44
N GLY A 787 -13.70 43.48 -1.44
CA GLY A 787 -14.90 43.50 -2.27
C GLY A 787 -14.61 43.18 -3.73
N LEU A 788 -15.64 42.69 -4.43
CA LEU A 788 -15.62 42.45 -5.87
C LEU A 788 -16.62 43.39 -6.55
N THR A 789 -16.17 44.09 -7.60
CA THR A 789 -16.94 45.10 -8.35
C THR A 789 -16.70 44.95 -9.85
N GLU A 790 -17.47 45.63 -10.69
CA GLU A 790 -17.29 45.60 -12.15
C GLU A 790 -16.21 46.62 -12.59
N ALA A 791 -15.28 46.16 -13.42
CA ALA A 791 -14.17 46.95 -13.90
C ALA A 791 -14.62 48.03 -14.89
N SER A 792 -13.96 49.18 -14.83
CA SER A 792 -14.24 50.33 -15.67
C SER A 792 -13.28 50.39 -16.86
N THR A 793 -13.63 51.19 -17.87
CA THR A 793 -12.81 51.37 -19.07
C THR A 793 -12.61 52.86 -19.37
N ILE A 794 -11.40 53.26 -19.74
CA ILE A 794 -11.16 54.58 -20.35
C ILE A 794 -10.95 54.37 -21.84
N LYS A 795 -11.74 55.02 -22.69
CA LYS A 795 -11.51 55.07 -24.14
C LYS A 795 -11.16 56.48 -24.54
N GLY A 796 -10.33 56.64 -25.57
CA GLY A 796 -10.07 57.96 -26.11
C GLY A 796 -9.67 57.96 -27.56
N ASN A 797 -9.80 59.13 -28.17
CA ASN A 797 -9.36 59.41 -29.53
C ASN A 797 -8.39 60.59 -29.51
N ILE A 798 -7.39 60.56 -30.39
CA ILE A 798 -6.46 61.65 -30.59
C ILE A 798 -6.77 62.34 -31.92
N GLU A 799 -7.34 63.53 -31.84
CA GLU A 799 -7.71 64.34 -33.00
C GLU A 799 -6.65 65.39 -33.28
N LEU A 800 -6.31 65.55 -34.57
CA LEU A 800 -5.47 66.64 -35.05
C LEU A 800 -6.36 67.82 -35.43
N SER A 801 -6.27 68.92 -34.69
CA SER A 801 -6.99 70.15 -35.03
C SER A 801 -6.15 70.96 -36.02
N GLU A 802 -6.40 70.78 -37.32
CA GLU A 802 -5.95 71.73 -38.34
C GLU A 802 -6.98 72.87 -38.42
N HIS A 803 -6.54 74.12 -38.24
CA HIS A 803 -7.40 75.27 -38.51
C HIS A 803 -7.60 75.35 -40.03
N ASP A 804 -8.79 74.98 -40.50
CA ASP A 804 -9.30 75.39 -41.81
C ASP A 804 -9.64 76.88 -41.74
N ASP A 805 -8.70 77.73 -42.17
CA ASP A 805 -9.01 79.09 -42.55
C ASP A 805 -9.93 79.04 -43.77
N LYS A 806 -11.24 79.19 -43.53
CA LYS A 806 -12.22 79.46 -44.58
C LYS A 806 -11.88 80.81 -45.23
N GLY A 807 -11.20 80.74 -46.37
CA GLY A 807 -11.31 81.73 -47.45
C GLY A 807 -10.02 82.41 -47.88
N GLN A 808 -9.16 81.72 -48.63
CA GLN A 808 -8.37 82.30 -49.73
C GLN A 808 -8.08 81.24 -50.81
N PRO A 809 -8.04 81.60 -52.11
CA PRO A 809 -7.96 80.63 -53.18
C PRO A 809 -6.56 80.02 -53.28
N SER A 810 -6.56 78.70 -53.48
CA SER A 810 -5.43 77.82 -53.73
C SER A 810 -4.59 78.25 -54.93
N PHE A 811 -3.27 78.44 -54.71
CA PHE A 811 -2.28 78.41 -55.77
C PHE A 811 -1.57 77.04 -55.76
N ILE A 812 -1.61 76.38 -56.91
CA ILE A 812 -1.06 75.05 -57.17
C ILE A 812 0.48 75.11 -57.09
N GLN A 813 1.10 74.19 -56.34
CA GLN A 813 2.36 73.56 -56.77
C GLN A 813 2.67 72.25 -56.02
N TYR A 814 2.67 71.17 -56.80
CA TYR A 814 3.53 69.97 -56.75
C TYR A 814 4.11 69.54 -55.40
N GLN A 815 3.59 68.43 -54.86
CA GLN A 815 4.31 67.58 -53.91
C GLN A 815 4.84 66.33 -54.60
N THR A 816 6.17 66.28 -54.66
CA THR A 816 6.98 65.10 -54.93
C THR A 816 6.70 64.03 -53.87
N ILE A 817 6.25 62.86 -54.33
CA ILE A 817 6.14 61.64 -53.53
C ILE A 817 7.56 61.17 -53.25
N THR A 818 8.11 61.48 -52.08
CA THR A 818 9.22 60.75 -51.44
C THR A 818 9.44 61.32 -50.03
N ASP A 819 8.62 60.88 -49.08
CA ASP A 819 9.09 60.61 -47.72
C ASP A 819 8.03 59.81 -46.98
N LYS A 820 8.42 58.66 -46.41
CA LYS A 820 7.57 57.87 -45.51
C LYS A 820 7.10 58.80 -44.39
N LYS A 821 5.83 59.22 -44.40
CA LYS A 821 5.19 59.94 -43.28
C LYS A 821 5.47 59.14 -42.00
N LYS A 822 6.43 59.59 -41.18
CA LYS A 822 6.61 59.05 -39.82
C LYS A 822 5.27 59.23 -39.12
N LYS A 823 4.55 58.13 -38.88
CA LYS A 823 3.34 58.16 -38.07
C LYS A 823 3.73 58.68 -36.68
N GLN A 824 3.18 59.83 -36.31
CA GLN A 824 3.48 60.45 -35.03
C GLN A 824 2.71 59.75 -33.92
N SER A 825 3.30 59.63 -32.74
CA SER A 825 2.69 59.00 -31.57
C SER A 825 2.83 59.85 -30.32
N ILE A 826 1.94 59.62 -29.36
CA ILE A 826 2.06 60.11 -27.99
C ILE A 826 2.01 58.91 -27.04
N ILE A 827 2.58 59.05 -25.86
CA ILE A 827 2.40 58.06 -24.79
C ILE A 827 1.27 58.55 -23.90
N VAL A 828 0.22 57.76 -23.78
CA VAL A 828 -0.87 57.97 -22.82
C VAL A 828 -0.58 57.11 -21.60
N GLU A 829 -0.51 57.74 -20.43
CA GLU A 829 -0.38 57.09 -19.12
C GLU A 829 -1.67 57.30 -18.33
N VAL A 830 -2.23 56.24 -17.77
CA VAL A 830 -3.33 56.33 -16.79
C VAL A 830 -2.84 55.77 -15.46
N THR A 831 -3.04 56.52 -14.37
CA THR A 831 -2.61 56.12 -13.03
C THR A 831 -3.62 56.54 -11.95
N ASN A 832 -3.82 55.68 -10.97
CA ASN A 832 -4.60 55.95 -9.74
C ASN A 832 -3.70 56.05 -8.49
N GLY A 833 -2.37 56.17 -8.68
CA GLY A 833 -1.38 56.18 -7.60
C GLY A 833 -0.82 54.80 -7.23
N GLU A 834 -1.63 53.75 -7.25
CA GLU A 834 -1.18 52.36 -7.00
C GLU A 834 -0.83 51.61 -8.30
N GLN A 835 -1.59 51.86 -9.35
CA GLN A 835 -1.46 51.24 -10.67
C GLN A 835 -1.12 52.29 -11.71
N THR A 836 -0.28 51.90 -12.67
CA THR A 836 0.09 52.75 -13.81
C THR A 836 0.10 51.91 -15.08
N TYR A 837 -0.68 52.34 -16.07
CA TYR A 837 -0.71 51.73 -17.39
C TYR A 837 -0.25 52.74 -18.42
N ARG A 838 0.52 52.30 -19.42
CA ARG A 838 1.04 53.14 -20.51
C ARG A 838 0.76 52.50 -21.85
N LYS A 839 0.27 53.29 -22.81
CA LYS A 839 0.14 52.89 -24.22
C LYS A 839 0.79 53.95 -25.11
N ALA A 840 1.53 53.51 -26.12
CA ALA A 840 1.94 54.38 -27.22
C ALA A 840 0.82 54.37 -28.26
N VAL A 841 0.26 55.55 -28.55
CA VAL A 841 -0.91 55.70 -29.42
C VAL A 841 -0.55 56.59 -30.59
N LEU A 842 -0.91 56.17 -31.81
CA LEU A 842 -0.68 56.94 -33.03
C LEU A 842 -1.77 58.01 -33.17
N ILE A 843 -1.42 59.17 -33.72
CA ILE A 843 -2.38 60.26 -33.95
C ILE A 843 -3.45 59.78 -34.95
N GLY A 844 -4.73 60.02 -34.65
CA GLY A 844 -5.87 59.57 -35.43
C GLY A 844 -6.37 58.15 -35.09
N GLU A 845 -5.69 57.42 -34.21
CA GLU A 845 -6.13 56.10 -33.73
C GLU A 845 -6.81 56.21 -32.36
N ASN A 846 -7.77 55.30 -32.12
CA ASN A 846 -8.41 55.14 -30.82
C ASN A 846 -7.50 54.36 -29.87
N PHE A 847 -7.59 54.67 -28.58
CA PHE A 847 -6.98 53.87 -27.51
C PHE A 847 -8.00 53.55 -26.43
N ASP A 848 -7.70 52.50 -25.69
CA ASP A 848 -8.49 52.06 -24.56
C ASP A 848 -7.59 51.61 -23.40
N PHE A 849 -8.08 51.72 -22.19
CA PHE A 849 -7.55 51.07 -21.01
C PHE A 849 -8.70 50.33 -20.37
N THR A 850 -8.71 49.01 -20.58
CA THR A 850 -9.74 48.11 -20.05
C THR A 850 -9.32 47.58 -18.68
N TYR A 851 -10.29 47.06 -17.92
CA TYR A 851 -10.05 46.39 -16.65
C TYR A 851 -9.44 47.30 -15.57
N LEU A 852 -9.94 48.54 -15.47
CA LEU A 852 -9.51 49.52 -14.46
C LEU A 852 -10.38 49.39 -13.20
N ARG A 853 -9.76 49.55 -12.03
CA ARG A 853 -10.52 49.65 -10.77
C ARG A 853 -11.34 50.95 -10.76
N PRO A 854 -12.61 50.94 -10.30
CA PRO A 854 -13.37 52.16 -10.08
C PRO A 854 -12.67 53.10 -9.09
N GLY A 855 -12.76 54.42 -9.33
CA GLY A 855 -12.10 55.44 -8.52
C GLY A 855 -11.47 56.56 -9.34
N ASP A 856 -10.58 57.32 -8.71
CA ASP A 856 -9.92 58.48 -9.32
C ASP A 856 -8.73 58.06 -10.20
N TRP A 857 -8.80 58.41 -11.48
CA TRP A 857 -7.76 58.18 -12.47
C TRP A 857 -7.22 59.50 -13.00
N LYS A 858 -5.89 59.62 -13.00
CA LYS A 858 -5.16 60.70 -13.67
C LYS A 858 -4.57 60.19 -14.98
N ILE A 859 -4.94 60.84 -16.07
CA ILE A 859 -4.38 60.61 -17.40
C ILE A 859 -3.28 61.63 -17.63
N LYS A 860 -2.10 61.20 -18.06
CA LYS A 860 -0.96 62.07 -18.44
C LYS A 860 -0.52 61.76 -19.86
N LEU A 861 -0.22 62.80 -20.61
CA LEU A 861 0.21 62.69 -21.99
C LEU A 861 1.67 63.10 -22.13
N TYR A 862 2.48 62.21 -22.69
CA TYR A 862 3.88 62.50 -22.98
C TYR A 862 4.10 62.64 -24.48
N ARG A 863 4.88 63.67 -24.86
CA ARG A 863 5.21 64.04 -26.23
C ARG A 863 6.14 63.04 -26.96
N ASN A 864 6.48 61.92 -26.33
CA ASN A 864 7.46 60.96 -26.82
C ASN A 864 6.96 60.30 -28.13
N GLY A 865 7.38 60.83 -29.28
CA GLY A 865 6.93 60.41 -30.61
C GLY A 865 6.25 61.50 -31.45
N LEU A 866 6.03 62.70 -30.88
CA LEU A 866 5.34 63.82 -31.52
C LEU A 866 6.33 64.87 -32.06
N ASP A 867 6.15 65.30 -33.31
CA ASP A 867 7.02 66.27 -34.00
C ASP A 867 7.00 67.65 -33.30
N LYS A 868 8.11 68.40 -33.40
CA LYS A 868 8.27 69.75 -32.81
C LYS A 868 7.18 70.73 -33.24
N ARG A 869 6.55 70.52 -34.39
CA ARG A 869 5.49 71.35 -34.95
C ARG A 869 4.11 71.19 -34.29
N TYR A 870 3.93 70.25 -33.37
CA TYR A 870 2.62 69.98 -32.73
C TYR A 870 2.70 70.04 -31.21
N LYS A 871 1.71 70.66 -30.56
CA LYS A 871 1.61 70.79 -29.10
C LYS A 871 0.35 70.07 -28.61
N ILE A 872 0.48 69.39 -27.48
CA ILE A 872 -0.66 68.79 -26.76
C ILE A 872 -1.37 69.95 -26.03
N ALA A 873 -2.66 70.17 -26.32
CA ALA A 873 -3.39 71.31 -25.77
C ALA A 873 -3.57 71.20 -24.24
N THR A 874 -3.87 70.00 -23.76
CA THR A 874 -4.04 69.66 -22.34
C THR A 874 -3.27 68.37 -22.07
N ASP A 875 -2.27 68.41 -21.19
CA ASP A 875 -1.34 67.30 -20.94
C ASP A 875 -1.74 66.40 -19.77
N SER A 876 -2.77 66.77 -19.00
CA SER A 876 -3.32 65.93 -17.95
C SER A 876 -4.82 66.09 -17.74
N PHE A 877 -5.48 64.98 -17.42
CA PHE A 877 -6.92 64.90 -17.13
C PHE A 877 -7.12 64.12 -15.82
N GLN A 878 -8.16 64.46 -15.05
CA GLN A 878 -8.56 63.71 -13.87
C GLN A 878 -10.04 63.34 -13.99
N TYR A 879 -10.33 62.06 -13.79
CA TYR A 879 -11.68 61.52 -13.86
C TYR A 879 -11.93 60.60 -12.67
N ASN A 880 -13.10 60.72 -12.05
CA ASN A 880 -13.63 59.71 -11.13
C ASN A 880 -14.51 58.77 -11.94
N ILE A 881 -14.17 57.48 -11.98
CA ILE A 881 -14.84 56.49 -12.83
C ILE A 881 -15.60 55.51 -11.94
N LYS A 882 -16.90 55.34 -12.20
CA LYS A 882 -17.79 54.43 -11.49
C LYS A 882 -17.67 52.98 -11.99
N PRO A 883 -18.14 51.98 -11.22
CA PRO A 883 -18.20 50.59 -11.66
C PRO A 883 -18.91 50.44 -13.01
N ALA A 884 -18.34 49.61 -13.89
CA ALA A 884 -18.80 49.37 -15.27
C ALA A 884 -18.86 50.60 -16.21
N GLU A 885 -18.38 51.77 -15.77
CA GLU A 885 -18.41 52.98 -16.58
C GLU A 885 -17.33 52.96 -17.68
N THR A 886 -17.71 53.39 -18.88
CA THR A 886 -16.77 53.67 -19.96
C THR A 886 -16.58 55.18 -20.09
N GLN A 887 -15.46 55.68 -19.61
CA GLN A 887 -15.11 57.10 -19.68
C GLN A 887 -14.46 57.41 -21.03
N ASN A 888 -15.05 58.31 -21.81
CA ASN A 888 -14.50 58.74 -23.11
C ASN A 888 -13.68 60.03 -22.96
N VAL A 889 -12.51 60.08 -23.59
CA VAL A 889 -11.57 61.21 -23.52
C VAL A 889 -11.12 61.61 -24.92
N SER A 890 -11.41 62.85 -25.32
CA SER A 890 -10.92 63.41 -26.59
C SER A 890 -9.67 64.24 -26.35
N ILE A 891 -8.57 63.87 -27.00
CA ILE A 891 -7.28 64.55 -26.89
C ILE A 891 -7.05 65.34 -28.18
N HIS A 892 -6.96 66.66 -28.07
CA HIS A 892 -6.68 67.53 -29.20
C HIS A 892 -5.19 67.89 -29.28
N ILE A 893 -4.60 67.66 -30.46
CA ILE A 893 -3.23 68.06 -30.79
C ILE A 893 -3.30 69.23 -31.76
N VAL A 894 -2.68 70.36 -31.41
CA VAL A 894 -2.68 71.59 -32.21
C VAL A 894 -1.33 71.82 -32.87
N LYS A 895 -1.32 72.35 -34.09
CA LYS A 895 -0.08 72.74 -34.76
C LYS A 895 0.45 74.03 -34.14
N GLN A 896 1.70 74.02 -33.67
CA GLN A 896 2.39 75.16 -33.09
C GLN A 896 2.75 76.15 -34.21
N GLN A 897 2.16 77.37 -34.18
CA GLN A 897 2.54 78.45 -35.09
C GLN A 897 4.02 78.81 -34.85
N SER A 898 4.79 78.87 -35.94
CA SER A 898 6.19 79.26 -35.90
C SER A 898 6.24 80.79 -35.93
N GLU A 899 6.68 81.40 -34.83
CA GLU A 899 7.05 82.81 -34.83
C GLU A 899 8.38 82.95 -35.58
N ILE A 900 8.38 83.61 -36.74
CA ILE A 900 9.61 83.99 -37.43
C ILE A 900 10.19 85.18 -36.64
N LYS A 901 11.18 84.90 -35.79
CA LYS A 901 12.03 85.96 -35.22
C LYS A 901 13.14 86.29 -36.22
N TYR A 902 13.08 87.49 -36.79
CA TYR A 902 14.21 88.04 -37.55
C TYR A 902 15.38 88.30 -36.60
N GLN A 903 16.55 87.78 -36.96
CA GLN A 903 17.79 87.95 -36.23
C GLN A 903 18.32 89.38 -36.43
N GLN A 904 18.45 90.15 -35.34
CA GLN A 904 18.97 91.53 -35.35
C GLN A 904 20.41 91.66 -34.79
N GLU A 905 21.26 90.64 -34.96
CA GLU A 905 22.70 90.76 -34.64
C GLU A 905 23.59 90.19 -35.75
N MET A 906 24.65 90.93 -36.07
CA MET A 906 25.64 90.57 -37.08
C MET A 906 26.47 89.34 -36.66
N ILE A 907 26.68 88.44 -37.61
CA ILE A 907 27.50 87.25 -37.50
C ILE A 907 28.95 87.64 -37.16
N LYS A 908 29.41 87.35 -35.94
CA LYS A 908 30.84 87.36 -35.59
C LYS A 908 31.48 86.04 -36.01
N VAL A 909 32.38 86.11 -36.99
CA VAL A 909 33.26 85.01 -37.38
C VAL A 909 34.39 84.91 -36.35
N GLY A 910 34.46 83.80 -35.63
CA GLY A 910 35.56 83.47 -34.72
C GLY A 910 36.29 82.21 -35.19
N TYR A 911 37.57 82.35 -35.53
CA TYR A 911 38.46 81.22 -35.80
C TYR A 911 38.70 80.44 -34.50
N ASN A 912 38.40 79.13 -34.50
CA ASN A 912 38.79 78.24 -33.42
C ASN A 912 40.10 77.52 -33.78
N GLU A 913 41.16 77.87 -33.05
CA GLU A 913 42.38 77.08 -32.95
C GLU A 913 42.09 75.69 -32.37
N ILE A 914 42.69 74.68 -32.98
CA ILE A 914 42.70 73.31 -32.48
C ILE A 914 43.65 73.25 -31.27
N LYS A 915 43.12 72.94 -30.09
CA LYS A 915 43.93 72.42 -28.97
C LYS A 915 43.44 71.06 -28.49
N LYS A 916 44.37 70.12 -28.59
CA LYS A 916 44.35 68.71 -28.21
C LYS A 916 44.37 68.48 -26.69
N LYS A 917 43.98 67.24 -26.34
CA LYS A 917 44.29 66.42 -25.15
C LYS A 917 43.44 66.71 -23.90
N LYS A 918 42.93 65.70 -23.18
CA LYS A 918 43.58 64.46 -22.73
C LYS A 918 42.59 63.31 -22.63
#